data_AF-A0A8S2B0J5-F1
#
_entry.id   AF-A0A8S2B0J5-F1
#
_cell.length_a   1.000
_cell.length_b   1.000
_cell.length_c   1.000
_cell.angle_alpha   90.00
_cell.angle_beta   90.00
_cell.angle_gamma   90.00
#
_symmetry.space_group_name_H-M   'P 1'
#
loop_
_entity.id
_entity.type
_entity.pdbx_description
1 polymer ?
#
loop_
_entity_poly.entity_id
_entity_poly.type
_entity_poly.pdbx_seq_one_letter_code
_entity_poly.pdbx_strand_id
1 'polypeptide(L)'
;MRDSGLMMPAEIAGFLTTAITSWWDDVNESTQWQDGIFFALCGAYALVSAVALVQLIRIQMRVPEYGWTTQKVFHLMNFVVNGVRAVLFGFHMQVFLVHPKALCWVLLDLPGLLFFSAYTLLVLFWAEIYHQARSLPTDKLRITYISVNVAVYLAQIGIWAYIWVNDNSTVELVGKIFIAVVSFIAALGFLLYGGRLFFMLRRFPIESKGRRKKLHEVGSVTAICFTCFLIRCVVVAVSAFDKDLTLDVLDHPVLNLIYYMVVEVLPSALVLFILRKLPPKRIIQEKAILPLMDPMESSSEQDIVEESQKLVDSLDKLRVSAASSSSNFKKKPIIIIVVGMAGSGKTSFLHRLVCHTFDSKSRGYVVNLDPAVMSLPFGANIDIRDTVKYKEVMKQYNLGPNGGILTSLNLFATKFDEVVSVIEKRADQLDYVLVDTPGQIEIFTWSASGAIITEAFASTFPTVVTYVVDTPRSSSPITFMSNMLYACSILYKTRLPLVLAFNKTDVADHKFALEWMEDFEVFQAAIQTDNSYTATLANSLSLSLYEFYRNIRSVGVSAISGAGMDGFFKAIEASAEEYMETYKADLDMRKAGQGATETATEKMMLEEDDEDFQVEDEEDSDDAIDEDDEDDEMKHYYL
;
A
#
# COMPACT_ATOMS: atom_id res chain seq x y z
N MET A 1 27.66 51.15 33.97
CA MET A 1 26.70 51.68 32.98
C MET A 1 25.94 50.52 32.36
N ARG A 2 24.90 50.07 33.06
CA ARG A 2 23.78 49.28 32.55
C ARG A 2 22.57 50.01 33.11
N ASP A 3 21.79 50.62 32.24
CA ASP A 3 20.36 50.88 32.40
C ASP A 3 19.88 51.68 31.20
N SER A 4 19.16 50.98 30.32
CA SER A 4 18.30 51.59 29.31
C SER A 4 17.16 50.61 29.07
N GLY A 5 16.39 50.36 30.13
CA GLY A 5 15.08 49.74 29.99
C GLY A 5 14.17 50.73 29.26
N LEU A 6 13.73 50.37 28.06
CA LEU A 6 12.54 50.96 27.46
C LEU A 6 11.34 50.51 28.33
N MET A 7 11.04 51.26 29.38
CA MET A 7 9.72 51.25 29.97
C MET A 7 8.79 51.96 28.99
N MET A 8 7.87 51.21 28.37
CA MET A 8 6.68 51.83 27.81
C MET A 8 5.98 52.61 28.94
N PRO A 9 5.59 53.88 28.73
CA PRO A 9 4.83 54.64 29.72
C PRO A 9 3.52 53.89 30.01
N ALA A 10 3.26 53.59 31.28
CA ALA A 10 2.03 52.92 31.72
C ALA A 10 0.75 53.65 31.25
N GLU A 11 0.84 54.94 30.95
CA GLU A 11 -0.23 55.77 30.38
C GLU A 11 -0.57 55.39 28.93
N ILE A 12 0.41 55.00 28.10
CA ILE A 12 0.16 54.57 26.71
C ILE A 12 -0.45 53.18 26.70
N ALA A 13 0.02 52.27 27.56
CA ALA A 13 -0.60 50.96 27.73
C ALA A 13 -2.03 51.08 28.30
N GLY A 14 -2.25 52.02 29.24
CA GLY A 14 -3.56 52.36 29.78
C GLY A 14 -4.51 52.97 28.73
N PHE A 15 -4.01 53.87 27.88
CA PHE A 15 -4.77 54.48 26.78
C PHE A 15 -5.09 53.48 25.68
N LEU A 16 -4.15 52.62 25.30
CA LEU A 16 -4.40 51.57 24.31
C LEU A 16 -5.41 50.56 24.83
N THR A 17 -5.29 50.13 26.11
CA THR A 17 -6.25 49.20 26.71
C THR A 17 -7.64 49.82 26.84
N THR A 18 -7.75 51.10 27.24
CA THR A 18 -9.03 51.80 27.31
C THR A 18 -9.66 52.07 25.94
N ALA A 19 -8.86 52.46 24.94
CA ALA A 19 -9.33 52.64 23.56
C ALA A 19 -9.72 51.33 22.89
N ILE A 20 -9.01 50.24 23.19
CA ILE A 20 -9.37 48.90 22.79
C ILE A 20 -10.71 48.55 23.46
N THR A 21 -10.85 48.64 24.79
CA THR A 21 -12.12 48.32 25.47
C THR A 21 -13.30 49.18 25.01
N SER A 22 -13.12 50.49 24.79
CA SER A 22 -14.20 51.34 24.30
C SER A 22 -14.62 50.97 22.87
N TRP A 23 -13.67 50.61 22.01
CA TRP A 23 -13.96 50.08 20.68
C TRP A 23 -14.67 48.72 20.74
N TRP A 24 -14.29 47.85 21.68
CA TRP A 24 -14.99 46.58 21.91
C TRP A 24 -16.44 46.80 22.32
N ASP A 25 -16.69 47.75 23.23
CA ASP A 25 -18.04 48.08 23.71
C ASP A 25 -18.91 48.67 22.59
N ASP A 26 -18.36 49.59 21.78
CA ASP A 26 -19.05 50.20 20.63
C ASP A 26 -19.44 49.17 19.54
N VAL A 27 -18.57 48.18 19.30
CA VAL A 27 -18.83 47.09 18.33
C VAL A 27 -19.82 46.08 18.90
N ASN A 28 -19.77 45.81 20.22
CA ASN A 28 -20.69 44.89 20.88
C ASN A 28 -22.13 45.40 20.89
N GLU A 29 -22.34 46.71 21.05
CA GLU A 29 -23.68 47.33 21.12
C GLU A 29 -24.32 47.56 19.73
N SER A 30 -23.55 47.51 18.64
CA SER A 30 -24.07 47.80 17.29
C SER A 30 -24.66 46.57 16.60
N THR A 31 -25.97 46.61 16.33
CA THR A 31 -26.71 45.55 15.61
C THR A 31 -26.23 45.34 14.17
N GLN A 32 -25.72 46.40 13.51
CA GLN A 32 -25.19 46.30 12.13
C GLN A 32 -23.87 45.52 12.08
N TRP A 33 -22.99 45.71 13.08
CA TRP A 33 -21.75 44.96 13.19
C TRP A 33 -21.99 43.50 13.57
N GLN A 34 -22.96 43.24 14.45
CA GLN A 34 -23.40 41.87 14.77
C GLN A 34 -23.85 41.12 13.51
N ASP A 35 -24.76 41.69 12.72
CA ASP A 35 -25.24 41.06 11.49
C ASP A 35 -24.09 40.87 10.47
N GLY A 36 -23.24 41.89 10.29
CA GLY A 36 -22.06 41.79 9.41
C GLY A 36 -21.12 40.65 9.78
N ILE A 37 -20.89 40.43 11.08
CA ILE A 37 -20.05 39.34 11.59
C ILE A 37 -20.70 37.96 11.35
N PHE A 38 -22.01 37.83 11.53
CA PHE A 38 -22.71 36.57 11.25
C PHE A 38 -22.74 36.24 9.76
N PHE A 39 -22.92 37.23 8.88
CA PHE A 39 -22.82 37.04 7.43
C PHE A 39 -21.39 36.69 7.00
N ALA A 40 -20.36 37.29 7.61
CA ALA A 40 -18.97 36.93 7.35
C ALA A 40 -18.66 35.47 7.76
N LEU A 41 -19.14 35.04 8.94
CA LEU A 41 -19.05 33.64 9.37
C LEU A 41 -19.80 32.70 8.42
N CYS A 42 -21.01 33.07 8.01
CA CYS A 42 -21.78 32.32 7.01
C CYS A 42 -20.98 32.13 5.71
N GLY A 43 -20.39 33.19 5.19
CA GLY A 43 -19.53 33.15 3.99
C GLY A 43 -18.32 32.22 4.18
N ALA A 44 -17.64 32.30 5.33
CA ALA A 44 -16.49 31.44 5.64
C ALA A 44 -16.88 29.94 5.69
N TYR A 45 -17.99 29.60 6.36
CA TYR A 45 -18.47 28.21 6.42
C TYR A 45 -18.97 27.70 5.07
N ALA A 46 -19.64 28.54 4.28
CA ALA A 46 -20.07 28.21 2.93
C ALA A 46 -18.88 27.91 2.01
N LEU A 47 -17.81 28.70 2.10
CA LEU A 47 -16.57 28.48 1.35
C LEU A 47 -15.92 27.14 1.71
N VAL A 48 -15.75 26.85 3.00
CA VAL A 48 -15.18 25.56 3.47
C VAL A 48 -16.05 24.38 3.04
N SER A 49 -17.38 24.52 3.11
CA SER A 49 -18.32 23.50 2.64
C SER A 49 -18.20 23.24 1.14
N ALA A 50 -18.13 24.30 0.33
CA ALA A 50 -17.93 24.19 -1.12
C ALA A 50 -16.61 23.49 -1.48
N VAL A 51 -15.51 23.85 -0.82
CA VAL A 51 -14.21 23.19 -1.01
C VAL A 51 -14.29 21.69 -0.66
N ALA A 52 -14.96 21.32 0.44
CA ALA A 52 -15.14 19.92 0.82
C ALA A 52 -15.92 19.13 -0.24
N LEU A 53 -16.97 19.72 -0.83
CA LEU A 53 -17.77 19.11 -1.89
C LEU A 53 -16.96 18.92 -3.18
N VAL A 54 -16.23 19.96 -3.62
CA VAL A 54 -15.36 19.88 -4.80
C VAL A 54 -14.31 18.79 -4.64
N GLN A 55 -13.69 18.68 -3.46
CA GLN A 55 -12.73 17.62 -3.17
C GLN A 55 -13.38 16.22 -3.21
N LEU A 56 -14.58 16.06 -2.66
CA LEU A 56 -15.33 14.80 -2.72
C LEU A 56 -15.61 14.36 -4.16
N ILE A 57 -16.11 15.27 -5.00
CA ILE A 57 -16.40 15.01 -6.41
C ILE A 57 -15.12 14.62 -7.15
N ARG A 58 -14.04 15.38 -6.96
CA ARG A 58 -12.73 15.11 -7.58
C ARG A 58 -12.19 13.73 -7.22
N ILE A 59 -12.32 13.32 -5.95
CA ILE A 59 -11.88 11.99 -5.49
C ILE A 59 -12.76 10.88 -6.09
N GLN A 60 -14.09 11.09 -6.15
CA GLN A 60 -15.03 10.11 -6.71
C GLN A 60 -14.84 9.91 -8.22
N MET A 61 -14.62 11.00 -8.97
CA MET A 61 -14.36 10.95 -10.41
C MET A 61 -13.02 10.29 -10.74
N ARG A 62 -11.99 10.51 -9.93
CA ARG A 62 -10.65 9.96 -10.19
C ARG A 62 -10.58 8.47 -9.94
N VAL A 63 -11.30 7.96 -8.94
CA VAL A 63 -11.28 6.52 -8.59
C VAL A 63 -12.69 6.01 -8.28
N PRO A 64 -13.52 5.76 -9.33
CA PRO A 64 -14.89 5.28 -9.16
C PRO A 64 -14.95 3.81 -8.72
N GLU A 65 -13.89 3.04 -8.97
CA GLU A 65 -13.79 1.60 -8.67
C GLU A 65 -13.69 1.31 -7.16
N TYR A 66 -13.10 2.23 -6.39
CA TYR A 66 -13.08 2.11 -4.93
C TYR A 66 -14.38 2.67 -4.38
N GLY A 67 -15.12 1.87 -3.60
CA GLY A 67 -16.34 2.28 -2.92
C GLY A 67 -16.15 3.43 -1.91
N TRP A 68 -17.01 3.50 -0.91
CA TRP A 68 -16.95 4.55 0.11
C TRP A 68 -15.76 4.36 1.06
N THR A 69 -14.70 5.15 0.86
CA THR A 69 -13.50 5.16 1.73
C THR A 69 -13.67 6.12 2.91
N THR A 70 -12.93 5.90 4.00
CA THR A 70 -12.93 6.78 5.19
C THR A 70 -12.64 8.25 4.84
N GLN A 71 -11.79 8.49 3.83
CA GLN A 71 -11.51 9.83 3.31
C GLN A 71 -12.74 10.45 2.64
N LYS A 72 -13.44 9.72 1.74
CA LYS A 72 -14.69 10.20 1.11
C LYS A 72 -15.76 10.53 2.16
N VAL A 73 -15.90 9.66 3.17
CA VAL A 73 -16.84 9.87 4.29
C VAL A 73 -16.47 11.11 5.10
N PHE A 74 -15.18 11.34 5.36
CA PHE A 74 -14.71 12.54 6.07
C PHE A 74 -15.02 13.84 5.31
N HIS A 75 -14.78 13.88 3.99
CA HIS A 75 -15.13 15.05 3.16
C HIS A 75 -16.65 15.27 3.10
N LEU A 76 -17.44 14.21 2.97
CA LEU A 76 -18.91 14.29 3.02
C LEU A 76 -19.40 14.84 4.37
N MET A 77 -18.86 14.35 5.48
CA MET A 77 -19.23 14.86 6.81
C MET A 77 -18.84 16.32 7.00
N ASN A 78 -17.67 16.76 6.50
CA ASN A 78 -17.28 18.17 6.56
C ASN A 78 -18.17 19.06 5.69
N PHE A 79 -18.61 18.60 4.52
CA PHE A 79 -19.61 19.30 3.72
C PHE A 79 -20.92 19.50 4.50
N VAL A 80 -21.42 18.45 5.15
CA VAL A 80 -22.65 18.51 5.94
C VAL A 80 -22.48 19.43 7.17
N VAL A 81 -21.40 19.27 7.96
CA VAL A 81 -21.16 20.07 9.17
C VAL A 81 -21.08 21.56 8.85
N ASN A 82 -20.21 21.93 7.91
CA ASN A 82 -20.00 23.33 7.54
C ASN A 82 -21.22 23.90 6.79
N GLY A 83 -21.92 23.08 6.00
CA GLY A 83 -23.16 23.47 5.34
C GLY A 83 -24.29 23.79 6.33
N VAL A 84 -24.51 22.93 7.34
CA VAL A 84 -25.53 23.18 8.38
C VAL A 84 -25.16 24.43 9.21
N ARG A 85 -23.87 24.63 9.54
CA ARG A 85 -23.40 25.87 10.19
C ARG A 85 -23.64 27.12 9.35
N ALA A 86 -23.36 27.08 8.05
CA ALA A 86 -23.59 28.21 7.16
C ALA A 86 -25.08 28.60 7.11
N VAL A 87 -25.97 27.61 6.98
CA VAL A 87 -27.42 27.83 7.00
C VAL A 87 -27.87 28.42 8.34
N LEU A 88 -27.36 27.91 9.46
CA LEU A 88 -27.66 28.45 10.79
C LEU A 88 -27.30 29.92 10.95
N PHE A 89 -26.09 30.31 10.54
CA PHE A 89 -25.65 31.71 10.62
C PHE A 89 -26.35 32.61 9.60
N GLY A 90 -26.67 32.11 8.40
CA GLY A 90 -27.40 32.87 7.39
C GLY A 90 -28.88 33.12 7.74
N PHE A 91 -29.48 32.25 8.56
CA PHE A 91 -30.86 32.39 9.04
C PHE A 91 -30.93 32.74 10.54
N HIS A 92 -29.87 33.32 11.12
CA HIS A 92 -29.79 33.57 12.58
C HIS A 92 -31.03 34.32 13.11
N MET A 93 -31.50 35.36 12.40
CA MET A 93 -32.71 36.12 12.76
C MET A 93 -34.00 35.30 12.78
N GLN A 94 -34.10 34.23 11.98
CA GLN A 94 -35.29 33.38 11.90
C GLN A 94 -35.22 32.19 12.88
N VAL A 95 -34.02 31.67 13.16
CA VAL A 95 -33.81 30.52 14.06
C VAL A 95 -34.25 30.83 15.49
N PHE A 96 -34.06 32.06 15.96
CA PHE A 96 -34.50 32.48 17.30
C PHE A 96 -36.02 32.74 17.42
N LEU A 97 -36.75 32.79 16.30
CA LEU A 97 -38.22 32.93 16.28
C LEU A 97 -38.95 31.58 16.26
N VAL A 98 -38.21 30.47 16.18
CA VAL A 98 -38.80 29.13 16.07
C VAL A 98 -39.32 28.65 17.44
N HIS A 99 -40.64 28.57 17.56
CA HIS A 99 -41.29 27.89 18.68
C HIS A 99 -41.56 26.42 18.32
N PRO A 100 -41.25 25.46 19.21
CA PRO A 100 -40.83 25.59 20.61
C PRO A 100 -39.31 25.77 20.81
N LYS A 101 -38.91 26.40 21.93
CA LYS A 101 -37.50 26.70 22.30
C LYS A 101 -36.57 25.48 22.25
N ALA A 102 -37.07 24.29 22.54
CA ALA A 102 -36.29 23.05 22.46
C ALA A 102 -35.76 22.78 21.04
N LEU A 103 -36.47 23.20 19.99
CA LEU A 103 -36.03 23.04 18.60
C LEU A 103 -34.87 23.98 18.25
N CYS A 104 -34.80 25.15 18.89
CA CYS A 104 -33.67 26.09 18.75
C CYS A 104 -32.38 25.47 19.34
N TRP A 105 -32.46 24.88 20.54
CA TRP A 105 -31.33 24.16 21.14
C TRP A 105 -30.82 23.00 20.28
N VAL A 106 -31.74 22.20 19.72
CA VAL A 106 -31.38 21.11 18.80
C VAL A 106 -30.63 21.65 17.57
N LEU A 107 -31.13 22.75 16.97
CA LEU A 107 -30.51 23.35 15.79
C LEU A 107 -29.12 23.91 16.09
N LEU A 108 -28.89 24.49 17.27
CA LEU A 108 -27.59 25.08 17.65
C LEU A 108 -26.54 24.03 18.03
N ASP A 109 -26.94 22.94 18.68
CA ASP A 109 -26.05 21.88 19.15
C ASP A 109 -25.68 20.85 18.05
N LEU A 110 -26.61 20.60 17.11
CA LEU A 110 -26.45 19.57 16.07
C LEU A 110 -25.15 19.68 15.27
N PRO A 111 -24.71 20.85 14.78
CA PRO A 111 -23.44 20.97 14.07
C PRO A 111 -22.24 20.63 14.94
N GLY A 112 -22.31 20.92 16.24
CA GLY A 112 -21.26 20.56 17.20
C GLY A 112 -21.10 19.05 17.38
N LEU A 113 -22.21 18.30 17.39
CA LEU A 113 -22.20 16.83 17.42
C LEU A 113 -21.67 16.25 16.12
N LEU A 114 -22.11 16.79 14.98
CA LEU A 114 -21.63 16.35 13.68
C LEU A 114 -20.12 16.63 13.52
N PHE A 115 -19.65 17.77 14.04
CA PHE A 115 -18.24 18.12 14.11
C PHE A 115 -17.47 17.11 14.96
N PHE A 116 -17.97 16.74 16.14
CA PHE A 116 -17.37 15.67 16.95
C PHE A 116 -17.27 14.34 16.19
N SER A 117 -18.33 13.92 15.50
CA SER A 117 -18.32 12.68 14.72
C SER A 117 -17.33 12.74 13.55
N ALA A 118 -17.24 13.86 12.84
CA ALA A 118 -16.31 14.04 11.73
C ALA A 118 -14.85 13.91 12.19
N TYR A 119 -14.49 14.53 13.31
CA TYR A 119 -13.12 14.51 13.81
C TYR A 119 -12.78 13.22 14.58
N THR A 120 -13.74 12.56 15.21
CA THR A 120 -13.51 11.21 15.77
C THR A 120 -13.35 10.15 14.67
N LEU A 121 -13.91 10.36 13.47
CA LEU A 121 -13.60 9.55 12.29
C LEU A 121 -12.13 9.70 11.87
N LEU A 122 -11.57 10.90 12.00
CA LEU A 122 -10.15 11.15 11.76
C LEU A 122 -9.27 10.46 12.82
N VAL A 123 -9.70 10.44 14.09
CA VAL A 123 -9.03 9.64 15.15
C VAL A 123 -9.10 8.15 14.84
N LEU A 124 -10.25 7.64 14.37
CA LEU A 124 -10.39 6.26 13.92
C LEU A 124 -9.42 5.96 12.77
N PHE A 125 -9.30 6.86 11.79
CA PHE A 125 -8.35 6.72 10.69
C PHE A 125 -6.89 6.64 11.19
N TRP A 126 -6.49 7.49 12.13
CA TRP A 126 -5.16 7.41 12.75
C TRP A 126 -4.95 6.15 13.57
N ALA A 127 -5.99 5.68 14.26
CA ALA A 127 -5.95 4.45 15.04
C ALA A 127 -5.86 3.21 14.13
N GLU A 128 -6.56 3.20 12.99
CA GLU A 128 -6.45 2.18 11.95
C GLU A 128 -5.03 2.11 11.40
N ILE A 129 -4.44 3.25 11.00
CA ILE A 129 -3.05 3.31 10.51
C ILE A 129 -2.08 2.82 11.59
N TYR A 130 -2.28 3.22 12.84
CA TYR A 130 -1.42 2.79 13.96
C TYR A 130 -1.52 1.28 14.24
N HIS A 131 -2.74 0.72 14.23
CA HIS A 131 -2.96 -0.72 14.42
C HIS A 131 -2.43 -1.54 13.24
N GLN A 132 -2.66 -1.08 12.01
CA GLN A 132 -2.12 -1.67 10.79
C GLN A 132 -0.60 -1.72 10.82
N ALA A 133 0.05 -0.60 11.18
CA ALA A 133 1.51 -0.55 11.30
C ALA A 133 2.09 -1.45 12.41
N ARG A 134 1.25 -1.97 13.32
CA ARG A 134 1.64 -2.90 14.39
C ARG A 134 1.02 -4.30 14.23
N SER A 135 0.40 -4.59 13.09
CA SER A 135 -0.33 -5.85 12.82
C SER A 135 -1.33 -6.25 13.92
N LEU A 136 -1.94 -5.26 14.59
CA LEU A 136 -2.97 -5.47 15.59
C LEU A 136 -4.35 -5.54 14.91
N PRO A 137 -5.31 -6.32 15.44
CA PRO A 137 -6.64 -6.43 14.86
C PRO A 137 -7.35 -5.07 14.84
N THR A 138 -7.93 -4.71 13.68
CA THR A 138 -8.64 -3.45 13.41
C THR A 138 -10.17 -3.57 13.51
N ASP A 139 -10.71 -4.79 13.48
CA ASP A 139 -12.16 -5.05 13.42
C ASP A 139 -12.92 -4.39 14.58
N LYS A 140 -12.29 -4.37 15.77
CA LYS A 140 -12.88 -3.79 16.98
C LYS A 140 -12.90 -2.26 16.97
N LEU A 141 -12.05 -1.59 16.18
CA LEU A 141 -11.92 -0.13 16.20
C LEU A 141 -13.17 0.54 15.59
N ARG A 142 -13.65 0.03 14.44
CA ARG A 142 -14.86 0.57 13.79
C ARG A 142 -16.10 0.37 14.64
N ILE A 143 -16.25 -0.81 15.24
CA ILE A 143 -17.35 -1.12 16.16
C ILE A 143 -17.31 -0.18 17.37
N THR A 144 -16.12 0.05 17.93
CA THR A 144 -15.94 0.98 19.06
C THR A 144 -16.30 2.41 18.67
N TYR A 145 -15.86 2.90 17.50
CA TYR A 145 -16.21 4.23 17.01
C TYR A 145 -17.72 4.42 16.85
N ILE A 146 -18.41 3.44 16.22
CA ILE A 146 -19.86 3.49 16.04
C ILE A 146 -20.55 3.46 17.40
N SER A 147 -20.13 2.57 18.30
CA SER A 147 -20.71 2.45 19.64
C SER A 147 -20.56 3.74 20.45
N VAL A 148 -19.40 4.40 20.39
CA VAL A 148 -19.16 5.66 21.11
C VAL A 148 -20.01 6.78 20.53
N ASN A 149 -20.08 6.93 19.20
CA ASN A 149 -20.93 7.94 18.58
C ASN A 149 -22.41 7.71 18.93
N VAL A 150 -22.92 6.49 18.76
CA VAL A 150 -24.31 6.15 19.10
C VAL A 150 -24.61 6.49 20.57
N ALA A 151 -23.70 6.17 21.50
CA ALA A 151 -23.88 6.52 22.91
C ALA A 151 -23.96 8.05 23.13
N VAL A 152 -23.10 8.83 22.46
CA VAL A 152 -23.11 10.30 22.55
C VAL A 152 -24.40 10.89 21.98
N TYR A 153 -24.86 10.43 20.81
CA TYR A 153 -26.12 10.89 20.21
C TYR A 153 -27.33 10.52 21.07
N LEU A 154 -27.38 9.30 21.62
CA LEU A 154 -28.48 8.89 22.49
C LEU A 154 -28.54 9.70 23.78
N ALA A 155 -27.38 9.98 24.39
CA ALA A 155 -27.30 10.83 25.58
C ALA A 155 -27.79 12.26 25.26
N GLN A 156 -27.36 12.84 24.13
CA GLN A 156 -27.77 14.19 23.74
C GLN A 156 -29.27 14.28 23.42
N ILE A 157 -29.82 13.30 22.68
CA ILE A 157 -31.26 13.23 22.40
C ILE A 157 -32.05 13.10 23.71
N GLY A 158 -31.54 12.34 24.68
CA GLY A 158 -32.13 12.24 26.01
C GLY A 158 -32.16 13.59 26.76
N ILE A 159 -31.07 14.35 26.68
CA ILE A 159 -31.00 15.71 27.27
C ILE A 159 -32.02 16.64 26.58
N TRP A 160 -32.08 16.65 25.25
CA TRP A 160 -33.05 17.47 24.51
C TRP A 160 -34.51 17.08 24.82
N ALA A 161 -34.81 15.79 24.91
CA ALA A 161 -36.14 15.32 25.28
C ALA A 161 -36.52 15.72 26.71
N TYR A 162 -35.55 15.75 27.63
CA TYR A 162 -35.79 16.21 29.00
C TYR A 162 -36.00 17.73 29.07
N ILE A 163 -35.23 18.52 28.31
CA ILE A 163 -35.45 19.98 28.17
C ILE A 163 -36.85 20.27 27.59
N TRP A 164 -37.32 19.47 26.64
CA TRP A 164 -38.66 19.61 26.06
C TRP A 164 -39.77 19.43 27.11
N VAL A 165 -39.59 18.53 28.07
CA VAL A 165 -40.60 18.19 29.08
C VAL A 165 -40.49 19.08 30.32
N ASN A 166 -39.28 19.48 30.71
CA ASN A 166 -39.01 20.28 31.91
C ASN A 166 -37.93 21.34 31.62
N ASP A 167 -38.34 22.60 31.49
CA ASP A 167 -37.45 23.76 31.28
C ASP A 167 -36.77 24.15 32.62
N ASN A 168 -35.77 23.37 33.02
CA ASN A 168 -34.98 23.58 34.24
C ASN A 168 -33.55 24.01 33.88
N SER A 169 -33.06 25.09 34.51
CA SER A 169 -31.70 25.62 34.32
C SER A 169 -30.59 24.60 34.66
N THR A 170 -30.88 23.63 35.53
CA THR A 170 -29.96 22.52 35.84
C THR A 170 -29.73 21.60 34.64
N VAL A 171 -30.71 21.43 33.77
CA VAL A 171 -30.61 20.55 32.60
C VAL A 171 -29.77 21.20 31.51
N GLU A 172 -29.93 22.52 31.34
CA GLU A 172 -29.08 23.32 30.45
C GLU A 172 -27.60 23.25 30.88
N LEU A 173 -27.34 23.38 32.18
CA LEU A 173 -26.00 23.20 32.75
C LEU A 173 -25.44 21.80 32.46
N VAL A 174 -26.25 20.75 32.63
CA VAL A 174 -25.86 19.36 32.32
C VAL A 174 -25.54 19.18 30.83
N GLY A 175 -26.31 19.81 29.93
CA GLY A 175 -26.05 19.80 28.49
C GLY A 175 -24.71 20.44 28.12
N LYS A 176 -24.41 21.63 28.65
CA LYS A 176 -23.14 22.33 28.42
C LYS A 176 -21.94 21.53 28.97
N ILE A 177 -22.06 20.99 30.18
CA ILE A 177 -21.02 20.12 30.77
C ILE A 177 -20.80 18.85 29.93
N PHE A 178 -21.88 18.25 29.42
CA PHE A 178 -21.78 17.07 28.57
C PHE A 178 -20.99 17.34 27.28
N ILE A 179 -21.27 18.45 26.59
CA ILE A 179 -20.52 18.85 25.38
C ILE A 179 -19.05 19.13 25.69
N ALA A 180 -18.73 19.72 26.84
CA ALA A 180 -17.35 19.92 27.29
C ALA A 180 -16.62 18.58 27.50
N VAL A 181 -17.25 17.61 28.18
CA VAL A 181 -16.69 16.27 28.40
C VAL A 181 -16.46 15.53 27.09
N VAL A 182 -17.41 15.57 26.16
CA VAL A 182 -17.28 14.96 24.83
C VAL A 182 -16.11 15.58 24.05
N SER A 183 -15.96 16.90 24.12
CA SER A 183 -14.83 17.62 23.50
C SER A 183 -13.49 17.26 24.12
N PHE A 184 -13.43 17.07 25.44
CA PHE A 184 -12.23 16.61 26.14
C PHE A 184 -11.81 15.18 25.73
N ILE A 185 -12.78 14.27 25.60
CA ILE A 185 -12.53 12.90 25.14
C ILE A 185 -11.97 12.90 23.71
N ALA A 186 -12.51 13.74 22.81
CA ALA A 186 -11.95 13.90 21.46
C ALA A 186 -10.50 14.39 21.48
N ALA A 187 -10.18 15.40 22.32
CA ALA A 187 -8.81 15.89 22.48
C ALA A 187 -7.87 14.77 22.95
N LEU A 188 -8.27 13.98 23.94
CA LEU A 188 -7.49 12.83 24.43
C LEU A 188 -7.29 11.78 23.32
N GLY A 189 -8.30 11.54 22.48
CA GLY A 189 -8.21 10.65 21.33
C GLY A 189 -7.12 11.05 20.33
N PHE A 190 -7.06 12.35 19.98
CA PHE A 190 -5.98 12.88 19.12
C PHE A 190 -4.61 12.76 19.78
N LEU A 191 -4.49 13.07 21.07
CA LEU A 191 -3.22 12.97 21.79
C LEU A 191 -2.71 11.52 21.85
N LEU A 192 -3.59 10.56 22.14
CA LEU A 192 -3.23 9.15 22.27
C LEU A 192 -2.90 8.51 20.91
N TYR A 193 -3.81 8.55 19.95
CA TYR A 193 -3.62 7.84 18.68
C TYR A 193 -2.74 8.62 17.70
N GLY A 194 -2.96 9.94 17.57
CA GLY A 194 -2.12 10.80 16.73
C GLY A 194 -0.70 10.91 17.28
N GLY A 195 -0.55 11.07 18.60
CA GLY A 195 0.76 11.09 19.26
C GLY A 195 1.52 9.76 19.13
N ARG A 196 0.85 8.62 19.38
CA ARG A 196 1.47 7.29 19.20
C ARG A 196 1.92 7.05 17.77
N LEU A 197 1.11 7.45 16.78
CA LEU A 197 1.46 7.34 15.38
C LEU A 197 2.66 8.23 15.02
N PHE A 198 2.68 9.47 15.49
CA PHE A 198 3.80 10.40 15.29
C PHE A 198 5.12 9.85 15.86
N PHE A 199 5.11 9.33 17.09
CA PHE A 199 6.29 8.72 17.70
C PHE A 199 6.77 7.46 16.98
N MET A 200 5.84 6.64 16.49
CA MET A 200 6.16 5.44 15.71
C MET A 200 6.86 5.81 14.39
N LEU A 201 6.32 6.78 13.65
CA LEU A 201 6.91 7.24 12.39
C LEU A 201 8.29 7.90 12.58
N ARG A 202 8.56 8.47 13.76
CA ARG A 202 9.87 9.07 14.11
C ARG A 202 10.97 8.05 14.44
N ARG A 203 10.63 6.79 14.79
CA ARG A 203 11.61 5.75 15.18
C ARG A 203 12.32 5.07 14.01
N PHE A 204 11.83 5.20 12.78
CA PHE A 204 12.47 4.61 11.60
C PHE A 204 13.46 5.60 10.96
N PRO A 205 14.67 5.17 10.56
CA PRO A 205 15.67 6.06 9.96
C PRO A 205 15.11 6.71 8.69
N ILE A 206 15.15 8.05 8.65
CA ILE A 206 14.42 8.88 7.67
C ILE A 206 15.32 9.14 6.45
N GLU A 207 15.45 8.16 5.56
CA GLU A 207 16.26 8.32 4.32
C GLU A 207 15.47 8.93 3.13
N SER A 208 14.13 8.97 3.16
CA SER A 208 13.31 9.49 2.05
C SER A 208 12.63 10.84 2.33
N LYS A 209 12.70 11.78 1.37
CA LYS A 209 12.06 13.11 1.43
C LYS A 209 10.53 13.02 1.57
N GLY A 210 9.89 12.04 0.93
CA GLY A 210 8.42 11.85 0.99
C GLY A 210 7.90 11.47 2.38
N ARG A 211 8.64 10.63 3.12
CA ARG A 211 8.25 10.17 4.47
C ARG A 211 8.32 11.28 5.52
N ARG A 212 9.30 12.19 5.38
CA ARG A 212 9.45 13.39 6.23
C ARG A 212 8.25 14.34 6.08
N LYS A 213 7.77 14.53 4.85
CA LYS A 213 6.58 15.34 4.56
C LYS A 213 5.33 14.73 5.19
N LYS A 214 5.16 13.40 5.10
CA LYS A 214 4.05 12.67 5.74
C LYS A 214 4.08 12.77 7.28
N LEU A 215 5.26 12.69 7.90
CA LEU A 215 5.41 12.88 9.34
C LEU A 215 4.96 14.29 9.78
N HIS A 216 5.32 15.32 9.02
CA HIS A 216 4.90 16.70 9.29
C HIS A 216 3.40 16.87 9.09
N GLU A 217 2.81 16.30 8.03
CA GLU A 217 1.36 16.30 7.79
C GLU A 217 0.59 15.70 9.00
N VAL A 218 0.98 14.52 9.48
CA VAL A 218 0.35 13.83 10.62
C VAL A 218 0.52 14.62 11.93
N GLY A 219 1.73 15.14 12.17
CA GLY A 219 2.05 15.92 13.36
C GLY A 219 1.29 17.23 13.43
N SER A 220 1.22 17.98 12.33
CA SER A 220 0.48 19.24 12.26
C SER A 220 -1.02 19.04 12.47
N VAL A 221 -1.65 18.05 11.80
CA VAL A 221 -3.08 17.75 11.97
C VAL A 221 -3.41 17.40 13.43
N THR A 222 -2.59 16.54 14.04
CA THR A 222 -2.82 16.11 15.43
C THR A 222 -2.70 17.28 16.41
N ALA A 223 -1.68 18.13 16.25
CA ALA A 223 -1.46 19.27 17.15
C ALA A 223 -2.57 20.32 17.06
N ILE A 224 -3.03 20.63 15.84
CA ILE A 224 -4.11 21.60 15.61
C ILE A 224 -5.42 21.06 16.19
N CYS A 225 -5.82 19.83 15.83
CA CYS A 225 -7.07 19.25 16.32
C CYS A 225 -7.08 19.13 17.85
N PHE A 226 -5.96 18.70 18.45
CA PHE A 226 -5.82 18.66 19.92
C PHE A 226 -6.04 20.03 20.56
N THR A 227 -5.37 21.07 20.02
CA THR A 227 -5.47 22.44 20.55
C THR A 227 -6.90 22.98 20.42
N CYS A 228 -7.56 22.76 19.28
CA CYS A 228 -8.91 23.25 19.04
C CYS A 228 -9.96 22.55 19.92
N PHE A 229 -9.91 21.22 20.07
CA PHE A 229 -10.80 20.51 20.99
C PHE A 229 -10.54 20.84 22.46
N LEU A 230 -9.29 21.15 22.82
CA LEU A 230 -8.95 21.63 24.16
C LEU A 230 -9.52 23.03 24.42
N ILE A 231 -9.37 23.96 23.48
CA ILE A 231 -9.99 25.30 23.56
C ILE A 231 -11.52 25.16 23.65
N ARG A 232 -12.13 24.33 22.79
CA ARG A 232 -13.57 24.04 22.83
C ARG A 232 -14.02 23.54 24.21
N CYS A 233 -13.29 22.59 24.79
CA CYS A 233 -13.58 22.07 26.13
C CYS A 233 -13.53 23.18 27.19
N VAL A 234 -12.49 24.02 27.19
CA VAL A 234 -12.31 25.07 28.18
C VAL A 234 -13.39 26.14 28.05
N VAL A 235 -13.66 26.62 26.83
CA VAL A 235 -14.65 27.69 26.62
C VAL A 235 -16.06 27.21 26.93
N VAL A 236 -16.43 25.99 26.53
CA VAL A 236 -17.75 25.42 26.85
C VAL A 236 -17.89 25.16 28.36
N ALA A 237 -16.82 24.72 29.04
CA ALA A 237 -16.83 24.55 30.49
C ALA A 237 -16.99 25.89 31.22
N VAL A 238 -16.33 26.96 30.77
CA VAL A 238 -16.48 28.31 31.36
C VAL A 238 -17.89 28.86 31.13
N SER A 239 -18.43 28.70 29.91
CA SER A 239 -19.82 29.05 29.55
C SER A 239 -20.88 28.31 30.38
N ALA A 240 -20.53 27.16 30.97
CA ALA A 240 -21.42 26.44 31.88
C ALA A 240 -21.57 27.14 33.24
N PHE A 241 -20.52 27.84 33.71
CA PHE A 241 -20.51 28.48 35.03
C PHE A 241 -20.74 29.99 34.99
N ASP A 242 -20.46 30.63 33.86
CA ASP A 242 -20.62 32.07 33.65
C ASP A 242 -21.67 32.34 32.57
N LYS A 243 -22.74 33.05 32.95
CA LYS A 243 -23.85 33.38 32.04
C LYS A 243 -23.50 34.52 31.08
N ASP A 244 -22.51 35.35 31.41
CA ASP A 244 -22.10 36.48 30.59
C ASP A 244 -21.14 36.03 29.46
N LEU A 245 -20.61 34.80 29.54
CA LEU A 245 -19.72 34.19 28.54
C LEU A 245 -20.41 33.09 27.70
N THR A 246 -21.74 33.09 27.65
CA THR A 246 -22.46 32.10 26.83
C THR A 246 -22.27 32.36 25.34
N LEU A 247 -21.49 31.51 24.68
CA LEU A 247 -21.27 31.47 23.22
C LEU A 247 -22.55 31.33 22.37
N ASP A 248 -23.67 31.01 23.01
CA ASP A 248 -24.98 30.80 22.37
C ASP A 248 -25.80 32.10 22.28
N VAL A 249 -25.43 33.13 23.05
CA VAL A 249 -26.17 34.38 23.15
C VAL A 249 -25.41 35.46 22.37
N LEU A 250 -26.15 36.24 21.59
CA LEU A 250 -25.66 37.29 20.68
C LEU A 250 -24.84 38.43 21.33
N ASP A 251 -24.60 38.38 22.64
CA ASP A 251 -24.09 39.53 23.41
C ASP A 251 -22.58 39.80 23.23
N HIS A 252 -21.83 38.88 22.59
CA HIS A 252 -20.40 39.07 22.25
C HIS A 252 -20.05 38.64 20.81
N PRO A 253 -20.49 39.38 19.77
CA PRO A 253 -20.23 39.08 18.35
C PRO A 253 -18.75 38.84 18.01
N VAL A 254 -17.84 39.66 18.53
CA VAL A 254 -16.41 39.56 18.18
C VAL A 254 -15.77 38.34 18.86
N LEU A 255 -16.18 37.99 20.08
CA LEU A 255 -15.74 36.78 20.76
C LEU A 255 -16.23 35.52 20.00
N ASN A 256 -17.48 35.55 19.52
CA ASN A 256 -18.04 34.49 18.70
C ASN A 256 -17.28 34.35 17.36
N LEU A 257 -16.95 35.47 16.70
CA LEU A 257 -16.12 35.46 15.49
C LEU A 257 -14.78 34.78 15.73
N ILE A 258 -14.05 35.19 16.77
CA ILE A 258 -12.74 34.61 17.10
C ILE A 258 -12.86 33.12 17.43
N TYR A 259 -13.85 32.75 18.24
CA TYR A 259 -14.09 31.37 18.62
C TYR A 259 -14.36 30.48 17.39
N TYR A 260 -15.36 30.82 16.57
CA TYR A 260 -15.75 29.99 15.42
C TYR A 260 -14.65 29.95 14.36
N MET A 261 -13.94 31.05 14.13
CA MET A 261 -12.82 31.09 13.18
C MET A 261 -11.65 30.21 13.62
N VAL A 262 -11.25 30.27 14.89
CA VAL A 262 -10.07 29.55 15.41
C VAL A 262 -10.38 28.09 15.73
N VAL A 263 -11.57 27.80 16.26
CA VAL A 263 -11.92 26.48 16.80
C VAL A 263 -12.61 25.58 15.76
N GLU A 264 -13.37 26.14 14.82
CA GLU A 264 -14.17 25.35 13.86
C GLU A 264 -13.71 25.55 12.40
N VAL A 265 -13.57 26.79 11.90
CA VAL A 265 -13.24 27.07 10.48
C VAL A 265 -11.78 26.74 10.14
N LEU A 266 -10.82 27.25 10.90
CA LEU A 266 -9.39 27.06 10.65
C LEU A 266 -8.97 25.59 10.66
N PRO A 267 -9.40 24.75 11.62
CA PRO A 267 -9.08 23.33 11.63
C PRO A 267 -9.71 22.58 10.45
N SER A 268 -10.93 22.97 10.05
CA SER A 268 -11.62 22.36 8.92
C SER A 268 -10.88 22.64 7.61
N ALA A 269 -10.51 23.90 7.38
CA ALA A 269 -9.77 24.31 6.19
C ALA A 269 -8.38 23.64 6.10
N LEU A 270 -7.63 23.61 7.20
CA LEU A 270 -6.30 22.99 7.25
C LEU A 270 -6.34 21.47 7.06
N VAL A 271 -7.31 20.78 7.65
CA VAL A 271 -7.44 19.32 7.47
C VAL A 271 -7.84 18.99 6.03
N LEU A 272 -8.76 19.75 5.44
CA LEU A 272 -9.12 19.60 4.02
C LEU A 272 -7.92 19.90 3.10
N PHE A 273 -7.08 20.87 3.43
CA PHE A 273 -5.86 21.17 2.69
C PHE A 273 -4.84 20.03 2.77
N ILE A 274 -4.66 19.43 3.96
CA ILE A 274 -3.69 18.33 4.15
C ILE A 274 -4.18 17.04 3.48
N LEU A 275 -5.49 16.78 3.51
CA LEU A 275 -6.11 15.61 2.90
C LEU A 275 -6.45 15.77 1.41
N ARG A 276 -6.07 16.90 0.77
CA ARG A 276 -6.34 17.15 -0.66
C ARG A 276 -5.58 16.25 -1.63
N LYS A 277 -4.55 15.53 -1.16
CA LYS A 277 -3.74 14.68 -2.01
C LYS A 277 -4.55 13.47 -2.50
N LEU A 278 -4.63 13.37 -3.82
CA LEU A 278 -5.35 12.31 -4.50
C LEU A 278 -4.58 10.99 -4.37
N PRO A 279 -5.25 9.85 -4.15
CA PRO A 279 -4.62 8.55 -4.28
C PRO A 279 -4.02 8.41 -5.70
N PRO A 280 -2.82 7.80 -5.84
CA PRO A 280 -2.20 7.61 -7.13
C PRO A 280 -3.15 6.83 -8.06
N LYS A 281 -3.30 7.30 -9.31
CA LYS A 281 -4.09 6.61 -10.33
C LYS A 281 -3.29 5.34 -10.67
N ARG A 282 -3.81 4.15 -10.38
CA ARG A 282 -3.17 2.93 -10.90
C ARG A 282 -3.34 2.95 -12.41
N ILE A 283 -2.23 2.94 -13.14
CA ILE A 283 -2.25 2.60 -14.56
C ILE A 283 -2.66 1.14 -14.60
N ILE A 284 -3.88 0.89 -15.09
CA ILE A 284 -4.46 -0.44 -15.22
C ILE A 284 -3.65 -1.19 -16.29
N GLN A 285 -2.64 -1.94 -15.86
CA GLN A 285 -2.00 -2.98 -16.67
C GLN A 285 -2.71 -4.35 -16.54
N GLU A 286 -3.93 -4.36 -16.01
CA GLU A 286 -4.65 -5.59 -15.63
C GLU A 286 -5.80 -5.99 -16.56
N LYS A 287 -6.09 -5.25 -17.64
CA LYS A 287 -7.28 -5.53 -18.47
C LYS A 287 -7.08 -6.56 -19.59
N ALA A 288 -6.00 -7.34 -19.59
CA ALA A 288 -5.77 -8.39 -20.60
C ALA A 288 -5.78 -9.82 -20.05
N ILE A 289 -5.96 -10.04 -18.75
CA ILE A 289 -5.95 -11.39 -18.18
C ILE A 289 -7.17 -11.58 -17.30
N LEU A 290 -8.01 -12.54 -17.70
CA LEU A 290 -9.14 -13.14 -16.99
C LEU A 290 -10.53 -12.51 -17.23
N PRO A 291 -11.42 -13.30 -17.89
CA PRO A 291 -12.72 -13.53 -17.29
C PRO A 291 -13.01 -15.03 -17.27
N LEU A 292 -12.80 -15.65 -16.11
CA LEU A 292 -13.51 -16.84 -15.62
C LEU A 292 -12.86 -17.25 -14.31
N MET A 293 -13.39 -16.73 -13.20
CA MET A 293 -13.55 -17.44 -11.92
C MET A 293 -14.24 -16.49 -10.95
N ASP A 294 -15.44 -16.87 -10.51
CA ASP A 294 -16.20 -16.21 -9.44
C ASP A 294 -15.55 -16.43 -8.06
N PRO A 295 -15.87 -15.58 -7.06
CA PRO A 295 -15.03 -15.38 -5.88
C PRO A 295 -15.42 -16.26 -4.69
N MET A 296 -14.42 -16.80 -3.98
CA MET A 296 -14.55 -17.24 -2.59
C MET A 296 -13.52 -16.55 -1.69
N GLU A 297 -14.08 -15.76 -0.79
CA GLU A 297 -13.65 -15.25 0.52
C GLU A 297 -12.22 -14.74 0.80
N SER A 298 -12.25 -13.49 1.28
CA SER A 298 -11.21 -12.50 1.48
C SER A 298 -10.49 -12.60 2.83
N SER A 299 -9.16 -12.50 2.82
CA SER A 299 -8.35 -11.72 3.79
C SER A 299 -6.84 -11.93 3.57
N SER A 300 -6.31 -11.47 2.43
CA SER A 300 -4.85 -11.40 2.25
C SER A 300 -4.38 -10.44 1.14
N GLU A 301 -5.28 -9.71 0.48
CA GLU A 301 -4.94 -9.02 -0.78
C GLU A 301 -4.10 -7.75 -0.59
N GLN A 302 -4.20 -7.01 0.52
CA GLN A 302 -3.52 -5.71 0.62
C GLN A 302 -2.02 -5.81 0.90
N ASP A 303 -1.57 -6.81 1.68
CA ASP A 303 -0.14 -7.04 1.93
C ASP A 303 0.55 -7.60 0.68
N ILE A 304 -0.14 -8.47 -0.09
CA ILE A 304 0.36 -9.03 -1.35
C ILE A 304 0.49 -7.95 -2.42
N VAL A 305 -0.41 -6.96 -2.42
CA VAL A 305 -0.40 -5.87 -3.40
C VAL A 305 0.67 -4.82 -3.09
N GLU A 306 0.91 -4.48 -1.83
CA GLU A 306 1.99 -3.54 -1.47
C GLU A 306 3.38 -4.18 -1.60
N GLU A 307 3.51 -5.48 -1.32
CA GLU A 307 4.73 -6.25 -1.54
C GLU A 307 4.98 -6.47 -3.05
N SER A 308 3.93 -6.77 -3.84
CA SER A 308 3.99 -6.80 -5.30
C SER A 308 4.40 -5.45 -5.90
N GLN A 309 3.91 -4.33 -5.37
CA GLN A 309 4.26 -2.99 -5.89
C GLN A 309 5.73 -2.63 -5.61
N LYS A 310 6.24 -2.96 -4.41
CA LYS A 310 7.67 -2.78 -4.09
C LYS A 310 8.56 -3.71 -4.90
N LEU A 311 8.08 -4.91 -5.20
CA LEU A 311 8.74 -5.86 -6.08
C LEU A 311 8.79 -5.38 -7.53
N VAL A 312 7.73 -4.73 -8.02
CA VAL A 312 7.68 -4.08 -9.35
C VAL A 312 8.65 -2.89 -9.42
N ASP A 313 8.67 -2.03 -8.39
CA ASP A 313 9.62 -0.90 -8.31
C ASP A 313 11.09 -1.38 -8.20
N SER A 314 11.33 -2.52 -7.55
CA SER A 314 12.63 -3.19 -7.55
C SER A 314 12.94 -3.81 -8.91
N LEU A 315 11.94 -4.33 -9.63
CA LEU A 315 12.07 -4.86 -11.00
C LEU A 315 12.49 -3.77 -12.00
N ASP A 316 11.96 -2.56 -11.87
CA ASP A 316 12.34 -1.44 -12.74
C ASP A 316 13.76 -0.95 -12.42
N LYS A 317 14.19 -0.97 -11.16
CA LYS A 317 15.60 -0.70 -10.80
C LYS A 317 16.56 -1.79 -11.32
N LEU A 318 16.13 -3.05 -11.26
CA LEU A 318 16.82 -4.20 -11.85
C LEU A 318 17.01 -4.06 -13.36
N ARG A 319 15.97 -3.58 -14.07
CA ARG A 319 16.01 -3.32 -15.51
C ARG A 319 17.01 -2.23 -15.90
N VAL A 320 17.08 -1.13 -15.13
CA VAL A 320 17.99 -0.02 -15.41
C VAL A 320 19.46 -0.39 -15.15
N SER A 321 19.78 -1.21 -14.15
CA SER A 321 21.16 -1.68 -13.93
C SER A 321 21.62 -2.71 -14.97
N ALA A 322 20.73 -3.60 -15.42
CA ALA A 322 21.04 -4.59 -16.45
C ALA A 322 21.20 -3.98 -17.87
N ALA A 323 20.72 -2.74 -18.09
CA ALA A 323 20.87 -2.01 -19.34
C ALA A 323 22.33 -1.62 -19.67
N SER A 324 23.24 -1.70 -18.69
CA SER A 324 24.63 -1.24 -18.83
C SER A 324 25.64 -2.33 -19.21
N SER A 325 25.26 -3.61 -19.22
CA SER A 325 26.17 -4.75 -19.45
C SER A 325 25.80 -5.57 -20.69
N SER A 326 26.05 -5.03 -21.89
CA SER A 326 26.03 -5.81 -23.14
C SER A 326 27.31 -6.65 -23.29
N SER A 327 27.42 -7.74 -22.53
CA SER A 327 28.55 -8.67 -22.63
C SER A 327 28.12 -10.09 -23.05
N ASN A 328 28.94 -10.70 -23.91
CA ASN A 328 28.74 -12.00 -24.56
C ASN A 328 28.36 -13.14 -23.59
N PHE A 329 27.15 -13.70 -23.73
CA PHE A 329 26.67 -14.88 -22.98
C PHE A 329 27.47 -16.17 -23.23
N LYS A 330 28.29 -16.24 -24.30
CA LYS A 330 29.07 -17.45 -24.68
C LYS A 330 30.11 -17.90 -23.64
N LYS A 331 30.33 -17.14 -22.57
CA LYS A 331 31.24 -17.48 -21.44
C LYS A 331 30.56 -17.50 -20.07
N LYS A 332 29.23 -17.37 -20.01
CA LYS A 332 28.50 -17.34 -18.74
C LYS A 332 28.15 -18.76 -18.27
N PRO A 333 28.18 -19.03 -16.95
CA PRO A 333 27.84 -20.35 -16.41
C PRO A 333 26.38 -20.70 -16.66
N ILE A 334 26.08 -21.99 -16.81
CA ILE A 334 24.71 -22.49 -16.94
C ILE A 334 24.09 -22.62 -15.56
N ILE A 335 22.95 -21.96 -15.33
CA ILE A 335 22.16 -22.09 -14.11
C ILE A 335 21.23 -23.30 -14.25
N ILE A 336 21.31 -24.24 -13.31
CA ILE A 336 20.44 -25.41 -13.21
C ILE A 336 19.55 -25.23 -11.98
N ILE A 337 18.28 -24.91 -12.21
CA ILE A 337 17.28 -24.77 -11.14
C ILE A 337 16.59 -26.12 -10.94
N VAL A 338 16.83 -26.76 -9.80
CA VAL A 338 16.25 -28.06 -9.46
C VAL A 338 14.91 -27.87 -8.77
N VAL A 339 13.82 -28.25 -9.44
CA VAL A 339 12.44 -28.24 -8.94
C VAL A 339 11.85 -29.65 -8.95
N GLY A 340 10.78 -29.87 -8.20
CA GLY A 340 10.13 -31.18 -8.09
C GLY A 340 9.31 -31.32 -6.82
N MET A 341 8.46 -32.34 -6.75
CA MET A 341 7.60 -32.56 -5.58
C MET A 341 8.42 -32.87 -4.32
N ALA A 342 7.80 -32.69 -3.15
CA ALA A 342 8.41 -33.11 -1.88
C ALA A 342 8.66 -34.64 -1.91
N GLY A 343 9.89 -35.05 -1.58
CA GLY A 343 10.28 -36.47 -1.58
C GLY A 343 10.73 -37.03 -2.93
N SER A 344 10.72 -36.26 -4.03
CA SER A 344 11.31 -36.70 -5.31
C SER A 344 12.84 -36.83 -5.27
N GLY A 345 13.48 -36.24 -4.26
CA GLY A 345 14.91 -36.34 -4.00
C GLY A 345 15.74 -35.17 -4.53
N LYS A 346 15.15 -33.96 -4.66
CA LYS A 346 15.82 -32.72 -5.11
C LYS A 346 17.21 -32.50 -4.48
N THR A 347 17.29 -32.40 -3.15
CA THR A 347 18.56 -32.18 -2.45
C THR A 347 19.55 -33.34 -2.62
N SER A 348 19.07 -34.59 -2.64
CA SER A 348 19.94 -35.76 -2.90
C SER A 348 20.47 -35.77 -4.33
N PHE A 349 19.64 -35.36 -5.29
CA PHE A 349 20.02 -35.20 -6.68
C PHE A 349 21.04 -34.07 -6.83
N LEU A 350 20.82 -32.93 -6.19
CA LEU A 350 21.79 -31.82 -6.19
C LEU A 350 23.13 -32.23 -5.58
N HIS A 351 23.12 -33.00 -4.48
CA HIS A 351 24.34 -33.57 -3.90
C HIS A 351 25.11 -34.41 -4.93
N ARG A 352 24.41 -35.25 -5.69
CA ARG A 352 25.03 -36.08 -6.74
C ARG A 352 25.58 -35.21 -7.88
N LEU A 353 24.87 -34.14 -8.27
CA LEU A 353 25.36 -33.18 -9.25
C LEU A 353 26.66 -32.52 -8.78
N VAL A 354 26.72 -32.09 -7.52
CA VAL A 354 27.94 -31.52 -6.92
C VAL A 354 29.10 -32.51 -7.00
N CYS A 355 28.90 -33.76 -6.56
CA CYS A 355 29.94 -34.80 -6.66
C CYS A 355 30.38 -35.01 -8.11
N HIS A 356 29.45 -35.10 -9.04
CA HIS A 356 29.77 -35.32 -10.46
C HIS A 356 30.56 -34.14 -11.04
N THR A 357 30.19 -32.89 -10.74
CA THR A 357 30.97 -31.72 -11.19
C THR A 357 32.39 -31.71 -10.62
N PHE A 358 32.56 -32.17 -9.37
CA PHE A 358 33.88 -32.31 -8.77
C PHE A 358 34.73 -33.39 -9.47
N ASP A 359 34.13 -34.55 -9.77
CA ASP A 359 34.79 -35.66 -10.46
C ASP A 359 35.15 -35.31 -11.92
N SER A 360 34.27 -34.59 -12.62
CA SER A 360 34.48 -34.12 -14.00
C SER A 360 35.43 -32.93 -14.10
N LYS A 361 35.92 -32.40 -12.97
CA LYS A 361 36.72 -31.17 -12.85
C LYS A 361 36.00 -29.91 -13.37
N SER A 362 34.67 -29.94 -13.43
CA SER A 362 33.84 -28.78 -13.73
C SER A 362 33.66 -27.92 -12.48
N ARG A 363 33.62 -26.61 -12.67
CA ARG A 363 33.53 -25.65 -11.57
C ARG A 363 32.07 -25.34 -11.26
N GLY A 364 31.51 -26.11 -10.32
CA GLY A 364 30.15 -25.92 -9.81
C GLY A 364 30.07 -24.87 -8.69
N TYR A 365 29.05 -24.03 -8.73
CA TYR A 365 28.70 -23.08 -7.67
C TYR A 365 27.33 -23.42 -7.11
N VAL A 366 27.21 -23.63 -5.79
CA VAL A 366 25.99 -24.17 -5.18
C VAL A 366 25.22 -23.08 -4.45
N VAL A 367 23.93 -22.95 -4.77
CA VAL A 367 23.00 -22.01 -4.14
C VAL A 367 21.86 -22.80 -3.50
N ASN A 368 21.67 -22.64 -2.18
CA ASN A 368 20.54 -23.22 -1.47
C ASN A 368 19.45 -22.16 -1.22
N LEU A 369 18.26 -22.38 -1.76
CA LEU A 369 17.07 -21.55 -1.52
C LEU A 369 16.06 -22.22 -0.58
N ASP A 370 16.32 -23.40 -0.02
CA ASP A 370 15.44 -24.03 0.98
C ASP A 370 15.80 -23.55 2.41
N PRO A 371 14.93 -22.75 3.07
CA PRO A 371 15.18 -22.28 4.43
C PRO A 371 14.82 -23.32 5.51
N ALA A 372 14.03 -24.36 5.18
CA ALA A 372 13.52 -25.35 6.12
C ALA A 372 14.43 -26.58 6.26
N VAL A 373 15.45 -26.73 5.42
CA VAL A 373 16.40 -27.85 5.48
C VAL A 373 17.26 -27.81 6.75
N MET A 374 17.31 -28.92 7.48
CA MET A 374 18.06 -29.01 8.74
C MET A 374 19.58 -29.10 8.51
N SER A 375 20.00 -30.00 7.63
CA SER A 375 21.41 -30.25 7.31
C SER A 375 21.55 -30.48 5.81
N LEU A 376 22.46 -29.73 5.18
CA LEU A 376 22.81 -29.95 3.77
C LEU A 376 23.93 -31.01 3.71
N PRO A 377 23.83 -31.99 2.80
CA PRO A 377 24.88 -32.99 2.60
C PRO A 377 26.10 -32.46 1.82
N PHE A 378 26.03 -31.23 1.30
CA PHE A 378 27.09 -30.54 0.56
C PHE A 378 27.31 -29.13 1.10
N GLY A 379 28.47 -28.53 0.78
CA GLY A 379 28.73 -27.13 1.07
C GLY A 379 28.02 -26.22 0.07
N ALA A 380 27.10 -25.38 0.54
CA ALA A 380 26.51 -24.31 -0.28
C ALA A 380 27.40 -23.07 -0.27
N ASN A 381 27.60 -22.45 -1.43
CA ASN A 381 28.33 -21.18 -1.53
C ASN A 381 27.46 -19.99 -1.14
N ILE A 382 26.17 -20.06 -1.45
CA ILE A 382 25.15 -19.11 -1.03
C ILE A 382 24.04 -19.92 -0.37
N ASP A 383 23.77 -19.64 0.91
CA ASP A 383 22.71 -20.30 1.67
C ASP A 383 21.72 -19.27 2.21
N ILE A 384 20.45 -19.42 1.85
CA ILE A 384 19.36 -18.59 2.35
C ILE A 384 19.31 -18.56 3.89
N ARG A 385 19.74 -19.64 4.56
CA ARG A 385 19.71 -19.78 6.03
C ARG A 385 20.71 -18.87 6.75
N ASP A 386 21.70 -18.34 6.03
CA ASP A 386 22.65 -17.37 6.59
C ASP A 386 22.02 -15.98 6.69
N THR A 387 21.15 -15.65 5.74
CA THR A 387 20.46 -14.35 5.68
C THR A 387 19.17 -14.35 6.48
N VAL A 388 18.38 -15.42 6.39
CA VAL A 388 17.06 -15.51 6.99
C VAL A 388 16.95 -16.73 7.90
N LYS A 389 16.66 -16.49 9.19
CA LYS A 389 16.47 -17.55 10.17
C LYS A 389 15.01 -18.03 10.15
N TYR A 390 14.75 -19.11 9.42
CA TYR A 390 13.43 -19.74 9.26
C TYR A 390 12.61 -19.84 10.56
N LYS A 391 13.21 -20.35 11.64
CA LYS A 391 12.53 -20.51 12.94
C LYS A 391 12.17 -19.18 13.59
N GLU A 392 12.95 -18.12 13.36
CA GLU A 392 12.67 -16.79 13.88
C GLU A 392 11.57 -16.13 13.06
N VAL A 393 11.58 -16.27 11.74
CA VAL A 393 10.50 -15.79 10.85
C VAL A 393 9.16 -16.40 11.26
N MET A 394 9.11 -17.73 11.47
CA MET A 394 7.89 -18.39 11.95
C MET A 394 7.39 -17.82 13.29
N LYS A 395 8.31 -17.52 14.23
CA LYS A 395 7.96 -16.96 15.55
C LYS A 395 7.53 -15.49 15.49
N GLN A 396 8.24 -14.68 14.72
CA GLN A 396 8.01 -13.23 14.63
C GLN A 396 6.71 -12.92 13.91
N TYR A 397 6.42 -13.64 12.83
CA TYR A 397 5.22 -13.43 12.02
C TYR A 397 4.07 -14.38 12.40
N ASN A 398 4.26 -15.24 13.40
CA ASN A 398 3.28 -16.26 13.85
C ASN A 398 2.73 -17.11 12.69
N LEU A 399 3.65 -17.59 11.84
CA LEU A 399 3.33 -18.32 10.61
C LEU A 399 3.47 -19.83 10.81
N GLY A 400 2.63 -20.60 10.10
CA GLY A 400 2.85 -22.03 9.90
C GLY A 400 4.08 -22.32 9.01
N PRO A 401 4.48 -23.59 8.86
CA PRO A 401 5.69 -23.98 8.13
C PRO A 401 5.76 -23.44 6.70
N ASN A 402 4.68 -23.59 5.91
CA ASN A 402 4.63 -23.12 4.52
C ASN A 402 4.71 -21.59 4.44
N GLY A 403 4.01 -20.87 5.33
CA GLY A 403 4.09 -19.41 5.41
C GLY A 403 5.49 -18.93 5.79
N GLY A 404 6.16 -19.62 6.71
CA GLY A 404 7.55 -19.34 7.08
C GLY A 404 8.53 -19.51 5.91
N ILE A 405 8.34 -20.53 5.06
CA ILE A 405 9.17 -20.74 3.86
C ILE A 405 8.92 -19.60 2.85
N LEU A 406 7.65 -19.29 2.55
CA LEU A 406 7.29 -18.24 1.62
C LEU A 406 7.85 -16.88 2.05
N THR A 407 7.60 -16.48 3.30
CA THR A 407 8.11 -15.20 3.83
C THR A 407 9.63 -15.17 3.85
N SER A 408 10.29 -16.30 4.12
CA SER A 408 11.76 -16.36 4.05
C SER A 408 12.27 -16.14 2.62
N LEU A 409 11.57 -16.70 1.62
CA LEU A 409 11.87 -16.49 0.21
C LEU A 409 11.60 -15.06 -0.24
N ASN A 410 10.50 -14.43 0.23
CA ASN A 410 10.20 -13.01 -0.03
C ASN A 410 11.33 -12.10 0.49
N LEU A 411 11.75 -12.30 1.74
CA LEU A 411 12.84 -11.54 2.35
C LEU A 411 14.15 -11.73 1.57
N PHE A 412 14.44 -12.95 1.11
CA PHE A 412 15.63 -13.25 0.32
C PHE A 412 15.57 -12.62 -1.08
N ALA A 413 14.40 -12.60 -1.72
CA ALA A 413 14.19 -12.00 -3.04
C ALA A 413 14.56 -10.50 -3.05
N THR A 414 14.36 -9.78 -1.94
CA THR A 414 14.73 -8.35 -1.84
C THR A 414 16.23 -8.06 -1.97
N LYS A 415 17.09 -9.06 -1.77
CA LYS A 415 18.55 -8.95 -1.87
C LYS A 415 19.12 -9.81 -3.00
N PHE A 416 18.26 -10.32 -3.87
CA PHE A 416 18.67 -11.28 -4.87
C PHE A 416 19.62 -10.68 -5.91
N ASP A 417 19.56 -9.38 -6.12
CA ASP A 417 20.45 -8.62 -7.00
C ASP A 417 21.91 -8.73 -6.54
N GLU A 418 22.14 -8.69 -5.22
CA GLU A 418 23.47 -8.89 -4.65
C GLU A 418 23.98 -10.29 -4.98
N VAL A 419 23.12 -11.31 -4.87
CA VAL A 419 23.43 -12.71 -5.21
C VAL A 419 23.80 -12.85 -6.70
N VAL A 420 22.99 -12.29 -7.60
CA VAL A 420 23.26 -12.27 -9.05
C VAL A 420 24.60 -11.58 -9.32
N SER A 421 24.87 -10.44 -8.69
CA SER A 421 26.13 -9.71 -8.87
C SER A 421 27.37 -10.49 -8.38
N VAL A 422 27.22 -11.28 -7.30
CA VAL A 422 28.31 -12.12 -6.77
C VAL A 422 28.62 -13.26 -7.73
N ILE A 423 27.59 -13.86 -8.33
CA ILE A 423 27.74 -14.91 -9.34
C ILE A 423 28.35 -14.32 -10.61
N GLU A 424 27.91 -13.14 -11.04
CA GLU A 424 28.42 -12.47 -12.24
C GLU A 424 29.90 -12.13 -12.12
N LYS A 425 30.35 -11.61 -10.97
CA LYS A 425 31.79 -11.35 -10.71
C LYS A 425 32.66 -12.62 -10.80
N ARG A 426 32.05 -13.80 -10.64
CA ARG A 426 32.73 -15.09 -10.69
C ARG A 426 32.41 -15.86 -11.98
N ALA A 427 31.62 -15.31 -12.90
CA ALA A 427 31.10 -16.01 -14.05
C ALA A 427 32.21 -16.64 -14.91
N ASP A 428 33.32 -15.94 -15.13
CA ASP A 428 34.46 -16.44 -15.91
C ASP A 428 35.17 -17.66 -15.28
N GLN A 429 34.88 -17.95 -14.02
CA GLN A 429 35.50 -19.04 -13.26
C GLN A 429 34.54 -20.19 -13.00
N LEU A 430 33.29 -20.12 -13.47
CA LEU A 430 32.24 -21.08 -13.17
C LEU A 430 31.72 -21.69 -14.47
N ASP A 431 31.48 -22.99 -14.45
CA ASP A 431 30.83 -23.70 -15.56
C ASP A 431 29.33 -23.85 -15.28
N TYR A 432 28.99 -24.17 -14.03
CA TYR A 432 27.62 -24.48 -13.61
C TYR A 432 27.26 -23.78 -12.29
N VAL A 433 26.02 -23.31 -12.18
CA VAL A 433 25.41 -22.90 -10.92
C VAL A 433 24.26 -23.84 -10.60
N LEU A 434 24.36 -24.53 -9.47
CA LEU A 434 23.43 -25.56 -9.04
C LEU A 434 22.51 -24.97 -7.96
N VAL A 435 21.22 -24.85 -8.24
CA VAL A 435 20.25 -24.18 -7.33
C VAL A 435 19.30 -25.22 -6.72
N ASP A 436 19.34 -25.38 -5.39
CA ASP A 436 18.32 -26.13 -4.65
C ASP A 436 17.12 -25.24 -4.36
N THR A 437 15.91 -25.78 -4.51
CA THR A 437 14.65 -25.06 -4.24
C THR A 437 13.90 -25.68 -3.06
N PRO A 438 13.01 -24.92 -2.40
CA PRO A 438 12.22 -25.42 -1.29
C PRO A 438 11.49 -26.75 -1.58
N GLY A 439 11.38 -27.59 -0.55
CA GLY A 439 10.68 -28.88 -0.64
C GLY A 439 9.28 -28.82 -1.27
N GLN A 440 8.52 -27.76 -0.96
CA GLN A 440 7.19 -27.49 -1.52
C GLN A 440 7.30 -26.70 -2.83
N ILE A 441 7.02 -27.37 -3.93
CA ILE A 441 7.17 -26.80 -5.28
C ILE A 441 6.30 -25.56 -5.51
N GLU A 442 5.13 -25.51 -4.89
CA GLU A 442 4.18 -24.41 -5.07
C GLU A 442 4.72 -23.09 -4.54
N ILE A 443 5.48 -23.14 -3.45
CA ILE A 443 6.06 -21.95 -2.82
C ILE A 443 7.10 -21.31 -3.74
N PHE A 444 7.81 -22.10 -4.55
CA PHE A 444 8.80 -21.57 -5.49
C PHE A 444 8.17 -21.23 -6.85
N THR A 445 7.40 -22.14 -7.44
CA THR A 445 6.86 -21.97 -8.79
C THR A 445 5.67 -21.03 -8.86
N TRP A 446 4.84 -20.94 -7.81
CA TRP A 446 3.63 -20.11 -7.82
C TRP A 446 3.75 -18.78 -7.08
N SER A 447 4.83 -18.55 -6.32
CA SER A 447 5.04 -17.26 -5.66
C SER A 447 5.63 -16.21 -6.59
N ALA A 448 5.34 -14.94 -6.30
CA ALA A 448 6.01 -13.81 -6.94
C ALA A 448 7.53 -13.86 -6.72
N SER A 449 7.97 -14.15 -5.50
CA SER A 449 9.38 -14.20 -5.10
C SER A 449 10.18 -15.24 -5.87
N GLY A 450 9.62 -16.44 -6.08
CA GLY A 450 10.27 -17.46 -6.89
C GLY A 450 10.28 -17.13 -8.38
N ALA A 451 9.22 -16.48 -8.89
CA ALA A 451 9.21 -15.96 -10.26
C ALA A 451 10.30 -14.89 -10.48
N ILE A 452 10.44 -13.94 -9.54
CA ILE A 452 11.46 -12.89 -9.58
C ILE A 452 12.87 -13.48 -9.55
N ILE A 453 13.12 -14.43 -8.65
CA ILE A 453 14.41 -15.14 -8.56
C ILE A 453 14.73 -15.85 -9.89
N THR A 454 13.74 -16.53 -10.47
CA THR A 454 13.89 -17.26 -11.73
C THR A 454 14.14 -16.30 -12.90
N GLU A 455 13.40 -15.20 -12.97
CA GLU A 455 13.54 -14.18 -14.01
C GLU A 455 14.88 -13.44 -13.91
N ALA A 456 15.35 -13.13 -12.69
CA ALA A 456 16.65 -12.48 -12.45
C ALA A 456 17.84 -13.37 -12.88
N PHE A 457 17.72 -14.69 -12.71
CA PHE A 457 18.69 -15.63 -13.28
C PHE A 457 18.61 -15.68 -14.80
N ALA A 458 17.40 -15.86 -15.35
CA ALA A 458 17.19 -15.95 -16.78
C ALA A 458 17.65 -14.69 -17.52
N SER A 459 17.40 -13.50 -16.98
CA SER A 459 17.81 -12.24 -17.62
C SER A 459 19.32 -12.09 -17.78
N THR A 460 20.11 -12.81 -16.98
CA THR A 460 21.55 -12.59 -16.83
C THR A 460 22.38 -13.79 -17.30
N PHE A 461 21.87 -15.02 -17.16
CA PHE A 461 22.59 -16.28 -17.41
C PHE A 461 21.72 -17.28 -18.19
N PRO A 462 22.35 -18.20 -18.97
CA PRO A 462 21.65 -19.36 -19.53
C PRO A 462 21.03 -20.19 -18.39
N THR A 463 19.71 -20.26 -18.34
CA THR A 463 18.98 -20.88 -17.21
C THR A 463 18.12 -22.02 -17.71
N VAL A 464 18.30 -23.20 -17.12
CA VAL A 464 17.56 -24.43 -17.42
C VAL A 464 16.88 -24.92 -16.16
N VAL A 465 15.59 -25.25 -16.27
CA VAL A 465 14.80 -25.79 -15.15
C VAL A 465 14.83 -27.32 -15.24
N THR A 466 15.23 -27.98 -14.16
CA THR A 466 15.19 -29.44 -14.06
C THR A 466 14.05 -29.86 -13.16
N TYR A 467 13.07 -30.59 -13.71
CA TYR A 467 11.96 -31.13 -12.94
C TYR A 467 12.24 -32.59 -12.56
N VAL A 468 12.47 -32.80 -11.26
CA VAL A 468 12.83 -34.09 -10.68
C VAL A 468 11.56 -34.87 -10.33
N VAL A 469 11.37 -35.99 -11.02
CA VAL A 469 10.23 -36.90 -10.88
C VAL A 469 10.61 -38.09 -10.01
N ASP A 470 9.69 -38.49 -9.12
CA ASP A 470 9.82 -39.72 -8.34
C ASP A 470 9.36 -40.93 -9.18
N THR A 471 10.31 -41.65 -9.79
CA THR A 471 10.02 -42.72 -10.76
C THR A 471 9.18 -43.85 -10.16
N PRO A 472 9.51 -44.43 -8.98
CA PRO A 472 8.71 -45.47 -8.35
C PRO A 472 7.25 -45.08 -8.07
N ARG A 473 6.97 -43.80 -7.82
CA ARG A 473 5.60 -43.30 -7.60
C ARG A 473 4.86 -42.99 -8.89
N SER A 474 5.59 -42.81 -9.99
CA SER A 474 5.02 -42.47 -11.30
C SER A 474 4.73 -43.69 -12.16
N SER A 475 4.85 -44.92 -11.62
CA SER A 475 4.46 -46.15 -12.33
C SER A 475 2.96 -46.28 -12.55
N SER A 476 2.13 -45.49 -11.86
CA SER A 476 0.70 -45.37 -12.18
C SER A 476 0.49 -44.33 -13.29
N PRO A 477 -0.25 -44.66 -14.38
CA PRO A 477 -0.52 -43.73 -15.48
C PRO A 477 -1.17 -42.41 -15.05
N ILE A 478 -2.07 -42.44 -14.06
CA ILE A 478 -2.76 -41.25 -13.55
C ILE A 478 -1.78 -40.33 -12.82
N THR A 479 -0.90 -40.91 -11.99
CA THR A 479 0.14 -40.15 -11.27
C THR A 479 1.18 -39.60 -12.25
N PHE A 480 1.57 -40.38 -13.25
CA PHE A 480 2.45 -39.94 -14.33
C PHE A 480 1.86 -38.73 -15.07
N MET A 481 0.61 -38.83 -15.54
CA MET A 481 -0.08 -37.73 -16.22
C MET A 481 -0.13 -36.47 -15.36
N SER A 482 -0.44 -36.62 -14.07
CA SER A 482 -0.52 -35.47 -13.14
C SER A 482 0.85 -34.78 -13.00
N ASN A 483 1.93 -35.54 -12.82
CA ASN A 483 3.29 -34.99 -12.77
C ASN A 483 3.69 -34.30 -14.09
N MET A 484 3.26 -34.86 -15.22
CA MET A 484 3.55 -34.27 -16.53
C MET A 484 2.74 -32.98 -16.77
N LEU A 485 1.49 -32.91 -16.31
CA LEU A 485 0.71 -31.66 -16.32
C LEU A 485 1.36 -30.59 -15.46
N TYR A 486 1.92 -30.96 -14.30
CA TYR A 486 2.71 -30.02 -13.49
C TYR A 486 3.96 -29.54 -14.23
N ALA A 487 4.70 -30.44 -14.88
CA ALA A 487 5.85 -30.07 -15.70
C ALA A 487 5.46 -29.10 -16.83
N CYS A 488 4.33 -29.36 -17.50
CA CYS A 488 3.73 -28.47 -18.50
C CYS A 488 3.43 -27.08 -17.94
N SER A 489 2.74 -27.03 -16.80
CA SER A 489 2.42 -25.77 -16.15
C SER A 489 3.68 -24.98 -15.77
N ILE A 490 4.75 -25.65 -15.35
CA ILE A 490 6.03 -25.01 -15.02
C ILE A 490 6.68 -24.46 -16.28
N LEU A 491 6.73 -25.24 -17.38
CA LEU A 491 7.29 -24.77 -18.65
C LEU A 491 6.59 -23.49 -19.12
N TYR A 492 5.27 -23.47 -19.16
CA TYR A 492 4.52 -22.31 -19.61
C TYR A 492 4.69 -21.10 -18.68
N LYS A 493 4.84 -21.35 -17.37
CA LYS A 493 4.99 -20.29 -16.38
C LYS A 493 6.39 -19.68 -16.41
N THR A 494 7.44 -20.49 -16.42
CA THR A 494 8.82 -20.00 -16.41
C THR A 494 9.28 -19.57 -17.80
N ARG A 495 8.71 -20.17 -18.87
CA ARG A 495 9.14 -20.02 -20.26
C ARG A 495 10.61 -20.38 -20.50
N LEU A 496 11.19 -21.18 -19.60
CA LEU A 496 12.57 -21.65 -19.67
C LEU A 496 12.61 -23.08 -20.18
N PRO A 497 13.69 -23.52 -20.86
CA PRO A 497 13.87 -24.91 -21.21
C PRO A 497 13.76 -25.82 -19.99
N LEU A 498 12.94 -26.85 -20.12
CA LEU A 498 12.66 -27.82 -19.07
C LEU A 498 13.29 -29.17 -19.40
N VAL A 499 14.05 -29.72 -18.46
CA VAL A 499 14.57 -31.08 -18.52
C VAL A 499 13.87 -31.93 -17.47
N LEU A 500 13.26 -33.04 -17.89
CA LEU A 500 12.66 -34.02 -16.98
C LEU A 500 13.72 -34.99 -16.50
N ALA A 501 13.90 -35.08 -15.18
CA ALA A 501 14.83 -36.01 -14.54
C ALA A 501 14.06 -37.06 -13.75
N PHE A 502 13.93 -38.26 -14.31
CA PHE A 502 13.34 -39.42 -13.64
C PHE A 502 14.32 -39.97 -12.61
N ASN A 503 14.14 -39.59 -11.35
CA ASN A 503 15.04 -39.96 -10.26
C ASN A 503 14.68 -41.31 -9.63
N LYS A 504 15.65 -41.89 -8.91
CA LYS A 504 15.54 -43.19 -8.22
C LYS A 504 15.44 -44.37 -9.19
N THR A 505 16.18 -44.32 -10.31
CA THR A 505 16.26 -45.42 -11.28
C THR A 505 16.90 -46.70 -10.72
N ASP A 506 17.57 -46.60 -9.57
CA ASP A 506 18.04 -47.74 -8.78
C ASP A 506 16.92 -48.57 -8.14
N VAL A 507 15.72 -47.98 -7.98
CA VAL A 507 14.55 -48.66 -7.40
C VAL A 507 13.57 -49.12 -8.48
N ALA A 508 13.28 -48.27 -9.48
CA ALA A 508 12.37 -48.58 -10.58
C ALA A 508 12.95 -48.07 -11.90
N ASP A 509 12.93 -48.91 -12.94
CA ASP A 509 13.40 -48.50 -14.26
C ASP A 509 12.47 -47.42 -14.86
N HIS A 510 13.04 -46.45 -15.56
CA HIS A 510 12.33 -45.29 -16.11
C HIS A 510 11.88 -45.49 -17.56
N LYS A 511 12.22 -46.62 -18.18
CA LYS A 511 11.90 -46.91 -19.59
C LYS A 511 10.40 -46.86 -19.90
N PHE A 512 9.55 -47.32 -18.97
CA PHE A 512 8.10 -47.24 -19.15
C PHE A 512 7.62 -45.79 -19.34
N ALA A 513 8.25 -44.84 -18.63
CA ALA A 513 7.88 -43.43 -18.70
C ALA A 513 8.37 -42.80 -20.01
N LEU A 514 9.55 -43.21 -20.51
CA LEU A 514 10.03 -42.81 -21.83
C LEU A 514 9.10 -43.34 -22.93
N GLU A 515 8.75 -44.63 -22.86
CA GLU A 515 7.82 -45.27 -23.80
C GLU A 515 6.46 -44.58 -23.80
N TRP A 516 5.92 -44.19 -22.65
CA TRP A 516 4.65 -43.44 -22.58
C TRP A 516 4.72 -42.01 -23.14
N MET A 517 5.91 -41.39 -23.18
CA MET A 517 6.08 -40.07 -23.80
C MET A 517 6.32 -40.15 -25.30
N GLU A 518 6.97 -41.21 -25.77
CA GLU A 518 7.27 -41.45 -27.19
C GLU A 518 6.07 -42.08 -27.93
N ASP A 519 5.39 -43.02 -27.29
CA ASP A 519 4.28 -43.78 -27.85
C ASP A 519 2.97 -43.50 -27.11
N PHE A 520 2.14 -42.69 -27.77
CA PHE A 520 0.81 -42.33 -27.31
C PHE A 520 -0.13 -43.54 -27.16
N GLU A 521 -0.06 -44.53 -28.04
CA GLU A 521 -0.96 -45.68 -28.03
C GLU A 521 -0.71 -46.56 -26.81
N VAL A 522 0.56 -46.77 -26.46
CA VAL A 522 0.97 -47.50 -25.26
C VAL A 522 0.47 -46.79 -24.00
N PHE A 523 0.60 -45.47 -23.93
CA PHE A 523 0.10 -44.70 -22.80
C PHE A 523 -1.43 -44.74 -22.69
N GLN A 524 -2.14 -44.61 -23.82
CA GLN A 524 -3.59 -44.70 -23.87
C GLN A 524 -4.10 -46.07 -23.42
N ALA A 525 -3.47 -47.17 -23.88
CA ALA A 525 -3.79 -48.52 -23.46
C ALA A 525 -3.58 -48.71 -21.94
N ALA A 526 -2.52 -48.12 -21.38
CA ALA A 526 -2.26 -48.15 -19.95
C ALA A 526 -3.35 -47.41 -19.15
N ILE A 527 -3.85 -46.27 -19.65
CA ILE A 527 -4.97 -45.53 -19.01
C ILE A 527 -6.28 -46.32 -19.08
N GLN A 528 -6.58 -46.95 -20.23
CA GLN A 528 -7.83 -47.71 -20.45
C GLN A 528 -7.95 -48.96 -19.57
N THR A 529 -6.85 -49.39 -18.96
CA THR A 529 -6.88 -50.50 -17.99
C THR A 529 -7.66 -50.10 -16.71
N ASP A 530 -7.81 -48.80 -16.45
CA ASP A 530 -8.58 -48.24 -15.33
C ASP A 530 -9.94 -47.71 -15.82
N ASN A 531 -11.04 -48.18 -15.22
CA ASN A 531 -12.41 -47.79 -15.57
C ASN A 531 -12.93 -46.56 -14.80
N SER A 532 -12.05 -45.82 -14.12
CA SER A 532 -12.42 -44.60 -13.40
C SER A 532 -12.75 -43.44 -14.34
N TYR A 533 -13.60 -42.51 -13.88
CA TYR A 533 -13.87 -41.28 -14.63
C TYR A 533 -12.60 -40.45 -14.90
N THR A 534 -11.63 -40.51 -13.98
CA THR A 534 -10.31 -39.90 -14.13
C THR A 534 -9.55 -40.46 -15.32
N ALA A 535 -9.69 -41.77 -15.62
CA ALA A 535 -9.11 -42.37 -16.80
C ALA A 535 -9.75 -41.84 -18.10
N THR A 536 -11.06 -41.60 -18.12
CA THR A 536 -11.73 -40.98 -19.28
C THR A 536 -11.22 -39.56 -19.55
N LEU A 537 -11.06 -38.75 -18.50
CA LEU A 537 -10.47 -37.41 -18.61
C LEU A 537 -9.01 -37.48 -19.07
N ALA A 538 -8.23 -38.40 -18.48
CA ALA A 538 -6.83 -38.61 -18.84
C ALA A 538 -6.68 -39.00 -20.31
N ASN A 539 -7.60 -39.82 -20.82
CA ASN A 539 -7.63 -40.24 -22.22
C ASN A 539 -7.98 -39.08 -23.18
N SER A 540 -8.79 -38.11 -22.74
CA SER A 540 -9.05 -36.91 -23.55
C SER A 540 -7.86 -35.95 -23.55
N LEU A 541 -7.14 -35.84 -22.43
CA LEU A 541 -5.97 -34.97 -22.28
C LEU A 541 -4.71 -35.55 -22.90
N SER A 542 -4.58 -36.87 -22.99
CA SER A 542 -3.36 -37.53 -23.48
C SER A 542 -2.99 -37.09 -24.88
N LEU A 543 -3.97 -36.84 -25.77
CA LEU A 543 -3.71 -36.41 -27.15
C LEU A 543 -3.09 -35.00 -27.18
N SER A 544 -3.64 -34.08 -26.38
CA SER A 544 -3.10 -32.72 -26.26
C SER A 544 -1.72 -32.69 -25.59
N LEU A 545 -1.46 -33.64 -24.69
CA LEU A 545 -0.19 -33.72 -23.98
C LEU A 545 0.92 -34.43 -24.78
N TYR A 546 0.56 -35.26 -25.76
CA TYR A 546 1.54 -35.94 -26.60
C TYR A 546 2.43 -34.97 -27.40
N GLU A 547 1.84 -33.94 -28.03
CA GLU A 547 2.60 -32.91 -28.74
C GLU A 547 3.57 -32.17 -27.81
N PHE A 548 3.18 -32.01 -26.55
CA PHE A 548 4.00 -31.41 -25.52
C PHE A 548 5.16 -32.34 -25.11
N TYR A 549 4.91 -33.64 -24.89
CA TYR A 549 5.92 -34.60 -24.42
C TYR A 549 7.07 -34.80 -25.40
N ARG A 550 6.77 -34.83 -26.70
CA ARG A 550 7.79 -35.06 -27.74
C ARG A 550 8.90 -34.00 -27.75
N ASN A 551 8.62 -32.79 -27.27
CA ASN A 551 9.55 -31.67 -27.27
C ASN A 551 10.36 -31.55 -25.98
N ILE A 552 10.06 -32.35 -24.95
CA ILE A 552 10.74 -32.26 -23.66
C ILE A 552 11.86 -33.28 -23.57
N ARG A 553 13.07 -32.80 -23.29
CA ARG A 553 14.21 -33.67 -23.02
C ARG A 553 14.00 -34.36 -21.68
N SER A 554 14.14 -35.69 -21.69
CA SER A 554 13.96 -36.52 -20.51
C SER A 554 15.14 -37.46 -20.31
N VAL A 555 15.53 -37.65 -19.06
CA VAL A 555 16.66 -38.52 -18.69
C VAL A 555 16.35 -39.29 -17.40
N GLY A 556 16.78 -40.56 -17.35
CA GLY A 556 16.75 -41.37 -16.13
C GLY A 556 18.01 -41.20 -15.31
N VAL A 557 17.85 -40.95 -14.01
CA VAL A 557 18.94 -40.64 -13.10
C VAL A 557 18.79 -41.36 -11.76
N SER A 558 19.92 -41.70 -11.13
CA SER A 558 19.93 -42.13 -9.74
C SER A 558 20.84 -41.24 -8.93
N ALA A 559 20.24 -40.49 -7.99
CA ALA A 559 20.98 -39.68 -7.03
C ALA A 559 21.95 -40.53 -6.17
N ILE A 560 21.63 -41.80 -5.91
CA ILE A 560 22.45 -42.68 -5.06
C ILE A 560 23.60 -43.28 -5.85
N SER A 561 23.35 -43.91 -7.00
CA SER A 561 24.41 -44.61 -7.75
C SER A 561 25.19 -43.69 -8.69
N GLY A 562 24.64 -42.54 -9.06
CA GLY A 562 25.21 -41.65 -10.09
C GLY A 562 24.93 -42.10 -11.52
N ALA A 563 24.14 -43.16 -11.71
CA ALA A 563 23.73 -43.59 -13.05
C ALA A 563 22.97 -42.47 -13.78
N GLY A 564 23.29 -42.28 -15.05
CA GLY A 564 22.61 -41.32 -15.93
C GLY A 564 23.08 -39.86 -15.83
N MET A 565 24.07 -39.53 -14.98
CA MET A 565 24.54 -38.14 -14.83
C MET A 565 25.16 -37.57 -16.12
N ASP A 566 25.97 -38.36 -16.83
CA ASP A 566 26.58 -37.90 -18.09
C ASP A 566 25.51 -37.55 -19.14
N GLY A 567 24.44 -38.33 -19.19
CA GLY A 567 23.29 -38.07 -20.07
C GLY A 567 22.53 -36.81 -19.66
N PHE A 568 22.38 -36.59 -18.34
CA PHE A 568 21.76 -35.38 -17.80
C PHE A 568 22.54 -34.12 -18.18
N PHE A 569 23.86 -34.07 -17.96
CA PHE A 569 24.66 -32.89 -18.31
C PHE A 569 24.64 -32.60 -19.82
N LYS A 570 24.67 -33.62 -20.68
CA LYS A 570 24.49 -33.44 -22.13
C LYS A 570 23.12 -32.84 -22.48
N ALA A 571 22.06 -33.28 -21.79
CA ALA A 571 20.72 -32.71 -21.99
C ALA A 571 20.66 -31.24 -21.53
N ILE A 572 21.32 -30.88 -20.43
CA ILE A 572 21.42 -29.50 -19.94
C ILE A 572 22.16 -28.61 -20.92
N GLU A 573 23.30 -29.05 -21.45
CA GLU A 573 24.07 -28.30 -22.45
C GLU A 573 23.23 -28.05 -23.71
N ALA A 574 22.55 -29.07 -24.24
CA ALA A 574 21.66 -28.93 -25.39
C ALA A 574 20.46 -27.99 -25.11
N SER A 575 19.89 -28.03 -23.90
CA SER A 575 18.82 -27.11 -23.49
C SER A 575 19.32 -25.67 -23.28
N ALA A 576 20.57 -25.49 -22.86
CA ALA A 576 21.19 -24.17 -22.76
C ALA A 576 21.49 -23.57 -24.14
N GLU A 577 21.80 -24.38 -25.15
CA GLU A 577 21.88 -23.91 -26.54
C GLU A 577 20.50 -23.45 -27.06
N GLU A 578 19.45 -24.24 -26.83
CA GLU A 578 18.07 -23.86 -27.20
C GLU A 578 17.61 -22.57 -26.50
N TYR A 579 18.00 -22.38 -25.24
CA TYR A 579 17.76 -21.14 -24.48
C TYR A 579 18.31 -19.92 -25.22
N MET A 580 19.54 -20.04 -25.72
CA MET A 580 20.27 -18.96 -26.38
C MET A 580 19.66 -18.59 -27.74
N GLU A 581 19.03 -19.55 -28.42
CA GLU A 581 18.38 -19.34 -29.71
C GLU A 581 16.96 -18.78 -29.58
N THR A 582 16.14 -19.39 -28.71
CA THR A 582 14.70 -19.11 -28.66
C THR A 582 14.36 -18.05 -27.61
N TYR A 583 14.79 -18.26 -26.37
CA TYR A 583 14.38 -17.40 -25.25
C TYR A 583 15.08 -16.05 -25.29
N LYS A 584 16.37 -16.01 -25.65
CA LYS A 584 17.11 -14.75 -25.78
C LYS A 584 16.47 -13.82 -26.79
N ALA A 585 16.04 -14.34 -27.94
CA ALA A 585 15.39 -13.56 -28.99
C ALA A 585 14.07 -12.94 -28.51
N ASP A 586 13.24 -13.70 -27.79
CA ASP A 586 12.00 -13.20 -27.19
C ASP A 586 12.29 -12.12 -26.12
N LEU A 587 13.28 -12.36 -25.26
CA LEU A 587 13.67 -11.44 -24.20
C LEU A 587 14.23 -10.11 -24.76
N ASP A 588 15.06 -10.17 -25.79
CA ASP A 588 15.60 -8.97 -26.45
C ASP A 588 14.49 -8.18 -27.16
N MET A 589 13.51 -8.85 -27.78
CA MET A 589 12.34 -8.21 -28.38
C MET A 589 11.45 -7.53 -27.33
N ARG A 590 11.23 -8.18 -26.17
CA ARG A 590 10.46 -7.59 -25.05
C ARG A 590 11.16 -6.37 -24.46
N LYS A 591 12.48 -6.43 -24.29
CA LYS A 591 13.29 -5.28 -23.83
C LYS A 591 13.20 -4.11 -24.80
N ALA A 592 13.28 -4.36 -26.11
CA ALA A 592 13.14 -3.33 -27.13
C ALA A 592 11.75 -2.68 -27.13
N GLY A 593 10.68 -3.47 -26.96
CA GLY A 593 9.32 -2.97 -26.88
C GLY A 593 9.04 -2.13 -25.63
N GLN A 594 9.58 -2.54 -24.47
CA GLN A 594 9.45 -1.78 -23.22
C GLN A 594 10.21 -0.45 -23.26
N GLY A 595 11.46 -0.45 -23.74
CA GLY A 595 12.22 0.78 -23.91
C GLY A 595 11.54 1.76 -24.86
N ALA A 596 10.95 1.29 -25.96
CA ALA A 596 10.19 2.14 -26.87
C ALA A 596 8.93 2.74 -26.22
N THR A 597 8.28 1.99 -25.32
CA THR A 597 7.09 2.46 -24.58
C THR A 597 7.47 3.48 -23.51
N GLU A 598 8.58 3.25 -22.79
CA GLU A 598 9.12 4.20 -21.81
C GLU A 598 9.54 5.50 -22.48
N THR A 599 10.26 5.43 -23.62
CA THR A 599 10.64 6.62 -24.39
C THR A 599 9.43 7.34 -24.98
N ALA A 600 8.38 6.61 -25.38
CA ALA A 600 7.13 7.22 -25.85
C ALA A 600 6.37 7.90 -24.70
N THR A 601 6.37 7.31 -23.50
CA THR A 601 5.74 7.88 -22.31
C THR A 601 6.48 9.12 -21.83
N GLU A 602 7.82 9.09 -21.85
CA GLU A 602 8.68 10.23 -21.50
C GLU A 602 8.52 11.38 -22.51
N LYS A 603 8.38 11.07 -23.80
CA LYS A 603 8.04 12.08 -24.83
C LYS A 603 6.65 12.67 -24.64
N MET A 604 5.63 11.87 -24.33
CA MET A 604 4.28 12.38 -24.04
C MET A 604 4.26 13.27 -22.80
N MET A 605 5.04 12.94 -21.76
CA MET A 605 5.17 13.80 -20.58
C MET A 605 5.88 15.12 -20.88
N LEU A 606 6.90 15.11 -21.75
CA LEU A 606 7.58 16.33 -22.19
C LEU A 606 6.70 17.19 -23.12
N GLU A 607 5.88 16.57 -23.98
CA GLU A 607 4.90 17.27 -24.81
C GLU A 607 3.75 17.87 -23.97
N GLU A 608 3.29 17.18 -22.91
CA GLU A 608 2.34 17.74 -21.94
C GLU A 608 2.94 18.90 -21.13
N ASP A 609 4.22 18.80 -20.71
CA ASP A 609 4.92 19.90 -20.00
C ASP A 609 5.15 21.12 -20.91
N ASP A 610 5.40 20.93 -22.22
CA ASP A 610 5.53 22.02 -23.20
C ASP A 610 4.18 22.69 -23.54
N GLU A 611 3.07 21.94 -23.51
CA GLU A 611 1.70 22.50 -23.66
C GLU A 611 1.29 23.30 -22.40
N ASP A 612 1.58 22.81 -21.19
CA ASP A 612 1.29 23.54 -19.94
C ASP A 612 2.12 24.84 -19.85
N PHE A 613 3.36 24.87 -20.37
CA PHE A 613 4.19 26.09 -20.41
C PHE A 613 3.66 27.15 -21.39
N GLN A 614 3.05 26.74 -22.50
CA GLN A 614 2.42 27.67 -23.46
C GLN A 614 1.10 28.26 -22.93
N VAL A 615 0.39 27.53 -22.08
CA VAL A 615 -0.85 28.02 -21.44
C VAL A 615 -0.53 29.04 -20.33
N GLU A 616 0.56 28.87 -19.59
CA GLU A 616 1.01 29.87 -18.60
C GLU A 616 1.48 31.19 -19.26
N ASP A 617 2.16 31.12 -20.41
CA ASP A 617 2.61 32.32 -21.14
C ASP A 617 1.46 33.10 -21.83
N GLU A 618 0.34 32.44 -22.17
CA GLU A 618 -0.86 33.13 -22.68
C GLU A 618 -1.66 33.82 -21.55
N GLU A 619 -1.77 33.21 -20.36
CA GLU A 619 -2.46 33.81 -19.20
C GLU A 619 -1.72 35.02 -18.61
N ASP A 620 -0.39 35.06 -18.65
CA ASP A 620 0.40 36.22 -18.16
C ASP A 620 0.41 37.42 -19.15
N SER A 621 -0.12 37.25 -20.37
CA SER A 621 -0.14 38.29 -21.41
C SER A 621 -1.44 39.10 -21.48
N ASP A 622 -2.53 38.59 -20.87
CA ASP A 622 -3.86 39.22 -20.89
C ASP A 622 -4.11 40.18 -19.70
N ASP A 623 -3.24 40.23 -18.69
CA ASP A 623 -3.38 41.08 -17.49
C ASP A 623 -2.64 42.45 -17.58
N ALA A 624 -2.15 42.83 -18.76
CA ALA A 624 -1.39 44.07 -18.94
C ALA A 624 -2.08 45.12 -19.84
N ILE A 625 -3.37 45.39 -19.65
CA ILE A 625 -4.04 46.57 -20.20
C ILE A 625 -5.05 47.13 -19.19
N ASP A 626 -5.02 48.45 -19.03
CA ASP A 626 -5.90 49.35 -18.27
C ASP A 626 -5.54 49.61 -16.79
N GLU A 627 -4.73 50.65 -16.57
CA GLU A 627 -5.07 51.80 -15.73
C GLU A 627 -3.96 52.88 -15.85
N ASP A 628 -3.96 53.58 -16.99
CA ASP A 628 -3.49 54.96 -17.07
C ASP A 628 -4.68 55.84 -16.64
N ASP A 629 -4.60 56.46 -15.46
CA ASP A 629 -5.18 57.78 -15.14
C ASP A 629 -5.12 58.01 -13.62
N GLU A 630 -4.07 58.70 -13.15
CA GLU A 630 -4.18 59.77 -12.13
C GLU A 630 -2.79 60.42 -11.94
N ASP A 631 -2.51 61.37 -12.83
CA ASP A 631 -1.49 62.41 -12.64
C ASP A 631 -1.94 63.44 -11.58
N ASP A 632 -0.93 64.06 -10.97
CA ASP A 632 -0.96 65.36 -10.27
C ASP A 632 -1.50 65.40 -8.82
N GLU A 633 -0.61 65.16 -7.85
CA GLU A 633 -0.36 66.24 -6.88
C GLU A 633 1.13 66.43 -6.51
N MET A 634 1.59 67.60 -6.91
CA MET A 634 2.92 68.18 -6.82
C MET A 634 3.53 68.32 -5.41
N LYS A 635 4.83 68.03 -5.39
CA LYS A 635 5.95 68.91 -4.96
C LYS A 635 6.26 69.17 -3.47
N HIS A 636 7.51 68.77 -3.19
CA HIS A 636 8.59 69.52 -2.52
C HIS A 636 8.55 69.76 -1.02
N TYR A 637 9.51 69.14 -0.32
CA TYR A 637 10.50 69.85 0.52
C TYR A 637 11.80 69.03 0.50
N TYR A 638 12.80 69.41 -0.31
CA TYR A 638 14.05 70.12 0.04
C TYR A 638 15.09 69.29 0.83
N LEU A 639 16.25 69.10 0.15
CA LEU A 639 17.60 68.78 0.64
C LEU A 639 17.91 67.35 1.13
#